data_AF-A0A916LXC7-F1
#
_entry.id   AF-A0A916LXC7-F1
#
_cell.length_a   1.000
_cell.length_b   1.000
_cell.length_c   1.000
_cell.angle_alpha   90.00
_cell.angle_beta   90.00
_cell.angle_gamma   90.00
#
_symmetry.space_group_name_H-M   'P 1'
#
loop_
_entity.id
_entity.type
_entity.pdbx_description
1 polymer ?
#
loop_
_entity_poly.entity_id
_entity_poly.type
_entity_poly.pdbx_seq_one_letter_code
_entity_poly.pdbx_strand_id
1 'polypeptide(L)'
;MARAIDLACPRLPASPALISLRVSNSPTVVRIEVRTRPGVLDPRAQAVKVKAIALGYPVREAATAKVYLIEGLPDQAACERVVGALLADPVVEIATIGSAKPAGAVVEVLPLPGVMDVAAQSVRAAVRDLTGAEGGVLTGVRYDFEGLTARQAEELARRILANPVVHQIRTGPFQPDSLPKGHEYSFQLRTAPLRGLDDEALLKFSREAHLFMSLPELRAVAEHFETLGRDPTDIELETIAQTWSEHCVHKTLKSTVVYRETVKPPEAAESAKPQAKPKSGMRRDGISFEFTPTGRAEESTQNESDETVGGEESDEAQPRDGIAWAGRPGHMVNEDGSVTIENLLKSTVAAATFELIREGVDWTLSVFKDNSGIVALDDQHGVCIKVETHNRPSAIEPYGGSATGVGGCIRDVIGTGLGARPIANMDVFCVAEPGTWREAADPPAQPSARKLPPGTLHPRRILTDVVSGVRDYGNRMGIPTVNGAVYFDDRYVGNPLVFCGCVGLIPRGLVEGRARDGDIIVALGGRTGRDGIHGATFSSAELEQTHADEFSHAVQIGNAIEEKRVLDAILRARSAGEDGAPLYSAMTDCGAGGFSSAVGEMGKDLGAEVHLDRAPLKYRGLSYTEIWISEAQERMVLAVSPRNLEALQAICDEEHVELSELGEFGTPERDLVLCFQGREVGRLSMEFLHDGLPMPTKEARWEAPNSKSQTANRNSGGEVPVGEALTGLLGHPNIASKHWIIRQYDHEVQGNTIVKPLTGPGGRGPSDASVLEPVAGTGRGIAIACGLNPGIGDSGLGGDPYQMALAGIDECVRNLVCVGADPRRIAILDNFCWPSCEAPENMGALVRACAGCYDGAKAYRTPFVSGKDSLNNQLRYQDPATGEQRVIEIPCTLLISGLGIVRNIARCVTMDAKRPGNALLLIGETGGAMGGSHYQRLFGTPAGRDDAWSAVPRVDLKAGPATAQAVSQMIGDGLVLAAHDCSDGGLLPAVAEMLIATTGDESDKHASTESSALANLLAAKAAPLRALGAELTLADDLLEPEQLAFAETPSRYVIEIKPEDLPKVKNVLRDFGGIAFRQIGKLNASGRLVWRALDVDADVGELGRAWLAPLDW
;
A
#
# COMPACT_ATOMS: atom_id res chain seq x y z
N MET A 1 40.57 -25.54 9.99
CA MET A 1 40.11 -25.29 11.37
C MET A 1 39.10 -26.37 11.76
N ALA A 2 39.54 -27.62 11.91
CA ALA A 2 38.65 -28.79 11.98
C ALA A 2 39.04 -29.69 13.16
N ARG A 3 38.40 -29.48 14.32
CA ARG A 3 38.33 -30.33 15.54
C ARG A 3 37.85 -29.46 16.72
N ALA A 4 36.52 -29.24 16.86
CA ALA A 4 35.92 -28.66 18.07
C ALA A 4 34.37 -28.73 18.11
N ILE A 5 33.74 -29.82 17.65
CA ILE A 5 32.31 -30.09 17.99
C ILE A 5 32.20 -31.57 18.37
N ASP A 6 32.45 -31.86 19.65
CA ASP A 6 32.10 -33.12 20.29
C ASP A 6 31.58 -32.77 21.69
N LEU A 7 30.32 -32.31 21.73
CA LEU A 7 29.61 -31.91 22.95
C LEU A 7 28.33 -32.72 23.07
N ALA A 8 28.49 -33.90 23.69
CA ALA A 8 27.51 -34.60 24.51
C ALA A 8 26.02 -34.38 24.18
N CYS A 9 25.50 -35.14 23.20
CA CYS A 9 24.07 -35.35 23.06
C CYS A 9 23.51 -36.00 24.35
N PRO A 10 22.58 -35.37 25.09
CA PRO A 10 21.97 -35.98 26.26
C PRO A 10 21.12 -37.17 25.81
N ARG A 11 21.37 -38.36 26.36
CA ARG A 11 20.47 -39.51 26.13
C ARG A 11 19.09 -39.16 26.69
N LEU A 12 18.12 -38.97 25.80
CA LEU A 12 16.71 -38.80 26.16
C LEU A 12 16.27 -39.95 27.09
N PRO A 13 15.56 -39.66 28.20
CA PRO A 13 14.97 -40.71 29.03
C PRO A 13 13.92 -41.47 28.21
N ALA A 14 13.86 -42.79 28.42
CA ALA A 14 12.94 -43.65 27.68
C ALA A 14 11.47 -43.23 27.93
N SER A 15 10.74 -42.98 26.83
CA SER A 15 9.34 -42.56 26.88
C SER A 15 8.44 -43.61 27.55
N PRO A 16 7.48 -43.22 28.41
CA PRO A 16 6.53 -44.17 28.97
C PRO A 16 5.46 -44.56 27.94
N ALA A 17 5.40 -45.87 27.65
CA ALA A 17 4.26 -46.59 27.08
C ALA A 17 3.57 -45.98 25.84
N LEU A 18 4.27 -45.98 24.70
CA LEU A 18 3.61 -45.97 23.39
C LEU A 18 2.77 -47.25 23.24
N ILE A 19 1.49 -47.11 22.90
CA ILE A 19 0.58 -48.22 22.65
C ILE A 19 0.98 -48.92 21.35
N SER A 20 1.44 -50.17 21.44
CA SER A 20 1.85 -50.95 20.26
C SER A 20 0.65 -51.43 19.46
N LEU A 21 0.17 -50.63 18.51
CA LEU A 21 -0.70 -51.08 17.44
C LEU A 21 0.18 -51.58 16.28
N ARG A 22 0.20 -52.91 16.07
CA ARG A 22 0.82 -53.49 14.87
C ARG A 22 -0.02 -53.10 13.65
N VAL A 23 0.49 -52.20 12.82
CA VAL A 23 -0.11 -51.85 11.54
C VAL A 23 0.19 -52.98 10.54
N SER A 24 -0.74 -53.92 10.39
CA SER A 24 -0.76 -54.87 9.28
C SER A 24 -1.39 -54.20 8.06
N ASN A 25 -0.61 -54.05 6.98
CA ASN A 25 -0.81 -53.13 5.85
C ASN A 25 -0.67 -51.66 6.26
N SER A 26 0.49 -51.06 5.94
CA SER A 26 0.69 -49.61 6.02
C SER A 26 -0.36 -48.91 5.14
N PRO A 27 -1.13 -47.94 5.65
CA PRO A 27 -1.96 -47.11 4.78
C PRO A 27 -1.05 -46.29 3.86
N THR A 28 -1.45 -46.09 2.61
CA THR A 28 -0.69 -45.29 1.63
C THR A 28 -0.42 -43.87 2.14
N VAL A 29 -1.38 -43.32 2.90
CA VAL A 29 -1.33 -42.00 3.54
C VAL A 29 -1.39 -42.14 5.06
N VAL A 30 -0.34 -41.70 5.75
CA VAL A 30 -0.28 -41.66 7.20
C VAL A 30 -0.80 -40.31 7.70
N ARG A 31 -1.76 -40.32 8.62
CA ARG A 31 -2.25 -39.11 9.31
C ARG A 31 -1.54 -38.90 10.65
N ILE A 32 -1.16 -37.66 10.92
CA ILE A 32 -0.54 -37.22 12.18
C ILE A 32 -1.25 -35.95 12.67
N GLU A 33 -1.67 -35.93 13.94
CA GLU A 33 -2.17 -34.74 14.65
C GLU A 33 -1.09 -34.22 15.60
N VAL A 34 -0.74 -32.93 15.48
CA VAL A 34 0.13 -32.21 16.41
C VAL A 34 -0.70 -31.23 17.22
N ARG A 35 -0.63 -31.36 18.54
CA ARG A 35 -1.41 -30.58 19.51
C ARG A 35 -0.51 -29.93 20.54
N THR A 36 -0.94 -28.80 21.10
CA THR A 36 -0.34 -28.21 22.30
C THR A 36 -0.39 -29.21 23.47
N ARG A 37 0.68 -29.29 24.27
CA ARG A 37 0.75 -30.20 25.43
C ARG A 37 -0.29 -29.81 26.50
N PRO A 38 -0.87 -30.78 27.24
CA PRO A 38 -1.74 -30.48 28.37
C PRO A 38 -1.05 -29.56 29.40
N GLY A 39 -1.72 -28.49 29.79
CA GLY A 39 -1.18 -27.48 30.72
C GLY A 39 -0.43 -26.33 30.06
N VAL A 40 -0.16 -26.38 28.74
CA VAL A 40 0.33 -25.25 27.96
C VAL A 40 -0.87 -24.57 27.28
N LEU A 41 -0.87 -23.23 27.25
CA LEU A 41 -1.90 -22.45 26.54
C LEU A 41 -1.82 -22.72 25.03
N ASP A 42 -2.93 -23.07 24.39
CA ASP A 42 -3.09 -23.06 22.93
C ASP A 42 -3.53 -21.65 22.51
N PRO A 43 -2.63 -20.81 21.93
CA PRO A 43 -2.97 -19.42 21.60
C PRO A 43 -3.97 -19.35 20.45
N ARG A 44 -3.95 -20.33 19.54
CA ARG A 44 -4.86 -20.39 18.38
C ARG A 44 -6.27 -20.73 18.85
N ALA A 45 -6.41 -21.71 19.73
CA ALA A 45 -7.69 -22.03 20.35
C ALA A 45 -8.25 -20.85 21.13
N GLN A 46 -7.40 -20.16 21.92
CA GLN A 46 -7.83 -19.01 22.72
C GLN A 46 -8.27 -17.83 21.83
N ALA A 47 -7.52 -17.49 20.78
CA ALA A 47 -7.91 -16.44 19.83
C ALA A 47 -9.23 -16.78 19.12
N VAL A 48 -9.42 -18.04 18.71
CA VAL A 48 -10.68 -18.50 18.11
C VAL A 48 -11.84 -18.48 19.12
N LYS A 49 -11.61 -18.88 20.38
CA LYS A 49 -12.61 -18.83 21.45
C LYS A 49 -13.10 -17.40 21.70
N VAL A 50 -12.17 -16.44 21.79
CA VAL A 50 -12.49 -15.01 21.95
C VAL A 50 -13.29 -14.50 20.74
N LYS A 51 -12.84 -14.75 19.51
CA LYS A 51 -13.57 -14.36 18.29
C LYS A 51 -14.97 -14.99 18.23
N ALA A 52 -15.11 -16.27 18.55
CA ALA A 52 -16.40 -16.97 18.52
C ALA A 52 -17.39 -16.41 19.56
N ILE A 53 -16.94 -16.13 20.79
CA ILE A 53 -17.76 -15.51 21.83
C ILE A 53 -18.20 -14.09 21.43
N ALA A 54 -17.30 -13.29 20.85
CA ALA A 54 -17.63 -11.96 20.33
C ALA A 54 -18.70 -11.99 19.21
N LEU A 55 -18.74 -13.07 18.43
CA LEU A 55 -19.76 -13.33 17.41
C LEU A 55 -21.03 -14.03 17.95
N GLY A 56 -21.19 -14.13 19.27
CA GLY A 56 -22.38 -14.69 19.93
C GLY A 56 -22.46 -16.21 19.97
N TYR A 57 -21.40 -16.94 19.61
CA TYR A 57 -21.38 -18.40 19.70
C TYR A 57 -21.07 -18.87 21.14
N PRO A 58 -21.83 -19.82 21.72
CA PRO A 58 -21.68 -20.28 23.10
C PRO A 58 -20.51 -21.27 23.27
N VAL A 59 -19.31 -20.91 22.81
CA VAL A 59 -18.09 -21.70 22.99
C VAL A 59 -17.67 -21.69 24.45
N ARG A 60 -17.70 -22.86 25.10
CA ARG A 60 -17.17 -23.03 26.46
C ARG A 60 -15.68 -23.29 26.44
N GLU A 61 -15.24 -24.21 25.59
CA GLU A 61 -13.84 -24.51 25.35
C GLU A 61 -13.56 -24.75 23.86
N ALA A 62 -12.31 -24.50 23.48
CA ALA A 62 -11.78 -24.78 22.15
C ALA A 62 -10.40 -25.43 22.28
N ALA A 63 -10.04 -26.27 21.33
CA ALA A 63 -8.69 -26.82 21.18
C ALA A 63 -8.35 -26.94 19.69
N THR A 64 -7.07 -26.80 19.32
CA THR A 64 -6.63 -27.00 17.95
C THR A 64 -5.67 -28.18 17.78
N ALA A 65 -5.55 -28.65 16.54
CA ALA A 65 -4.47 -29.53 16.11
C ALA A 65 -4.03 -29.17 14.70
N LYS A 66 -2.72 -29.14 14.45
CA LYS A 66 -2.18 -29.20 13.09
C LYS A 66 -2.35 -30.63 12.58
N VAL A 67 -2.87 -30.79 11.37
CA VAL A 67 -3.08 -32.09 10.71
C VAL A 67 -2.07 -32.22 9.60
N TYR A 68 -1.38 -33.37 9.55
CA TYR A 68 -0.47 -33.72 8.46
C TYR A 68 -0.90 -35.07 7.86
N LEU A 69 -1.08 -35.11 6.55
CA LEU A 69 -1.34 -36.31 5.76
C LEU A 69 -0.14 -36.56 4.85
N ILE A 70 0.62 -37.63 5.09
CA ILE A 70 1.89 -37.91 4.40
C ILE A 70 1.76 -39.22 3.63
N GLU A 71 1.83 -39.16 2.31
CA GLU A 71 1.81 -40.32 1.42
C GLU A 71 3.22 -40.95 1.32
N GLY A 72 3.30 -42.27 1.14
CA GLY A 72 4.53 -42.93 0.67
C GLY A 72 5.69 -43.05 1.65
N LEU A 73 5.46 -42.95 2.97
CA LEU A 73 6.50 -43.26 3.97
C LEU A 73 6.92 -44.75 3.87
N PRO A 74 8.23 -45.06 3.83
CA PRO A 74 8.71 -46.39 3.45
C PRO A 74 8.50 -47.45 4.55
N ASP A 75 8.57 -47.07 5.82
CA ASP A 75 8.42 -47.97 6.95
C ASP A 75 7.93 -47.26 8.23
N GLN A 76 7.63 -48.06 9.26
CA GLN A 76 7.19 -47.60 10.58
C GLN A 76 8.25 -46.73 11.28
N ALA A 77 9.53 -47.01 11.10
CA ALA A 77 10.61 -46.24 11.73
C ALA A 77 10.77 -44.86 11.08
N ALA A 78 10.49 -44.71 9.78
CA ALA A 78 10.40 -43.43 9.10
C ALA A 78 9.25 -42.58 9.64
N CYS A 79 8.08 -43.21 9.85
CA CYS A 79 6.96 -42.56 10.53
C CYS A 79 7.32 -42.10 11.95
N GLU A 80 7.96 -42.96 12.75
CA GLU A 80 8.41 -42.61 14.10
C GLU A 80 9.46 -41.48 14.13
N ARG A 81 10.38 -41.42 13.14
CA ARG A 81 11.32 -40.29 12.98
C ARG A 81 10.58 -38.99 12.67
N VAL A 82 9.63 -39.00 11.73
CA VAL A 82 8.86 -37.81 11.35
C VAL A 82 8.01 -37.28 12.53
N VAL A 83 7.34 -38.18 13.25
CA VAL A 83 6.54 -37.85 14.46
C VAL A 83 7.44 -37.35 15.60
N GLY A 84 8.59 -37.98 15.82
CA GLY A 84 9.45 -37.71 16.98
C GLY A 84 10.47 -36.59 16.82
N ALA A 85 10.81 -36.19 15.58
CA ALA A 85 11.90 -35.24 15.32
C ALA A 85 11.56 -34.08 14.35
N LEU A 86 10.44 -34.13 13.61
CA LEU A 86 10.11 -33.10 12.61
C LEU A 86 8.87 -32.25 12.95
N LEU A 87 7.73 -32.89 13.24
CA LEU A 87 6.43 -32.20 13.13
C LEU A 87 5.97 -31.42 14.37
N ALA A 88 6.58 -31.64 15.54
CA ALA A 88 6.15 -31.03 16.79
C ALA A 88 7.32 -30.38 17.53
N ASP A 89 7.09 -29.17 18.07
CA ASP A 89 7.99 -28.59 19.07
C ASP A 89 8.03 -29.50 20.33
N PRO A 90 9.19 -30.02 20.74
CA PRO A 90 9.26 -30.98 21.85
C PRO A 90 8.95 -30.35 23.22
N VAL A 91 9.04 -29.03 23.36
CA VAL A 91 8.76 -28.29 24.60
C VAL A 91 7.25 -28.07 24.76
N VAL A 92 6.58 -27.55 23.73
CA VAL A 92 5.17 -27.09 23.84
C VAL A 92 4.14 -27.95 23.09
N GLU A 93 4.56 -28.84 22.19
CA GLU A 93 3.66 -29.67 21.37
C GLU A 93 3.85 -31.19 21.58
N ILE A 94 2.89 -31.96 21.09
CA ILE A 94 2.93 -33.42 20.99
C ILE A 94 2.33 -33.89 19.67
N ALA A 95 3.09 -34.68 18.91
CA ALA A 95 2.63 -35.36 17.70
C ALA A 95 2.03 -36.73 18.04
N THR A 96 0.95 -37.10 17.35
CA THR A 96 0.23 -38.37 17.54
C THR A 96 -0.22 -38.93 16.19
N ILE A 97 -0.07 -40.24 15.98
CA ILE A 97 -0.52 -40.91 14.74
C ILE A 97 -2.04 -41.16 14.82
N GLY A 98 -2.75 -40.86 13.73
CA GLY A 98 -4.19 -41.00 13.62
C GLY A 98 -4.96 -39.71 13.98
N SER A 99 -6.11 -39.88 14.63
CA SER A 99 -6.98 -38.76 15.03
C SER A 99 -7.47 -38.97 16.47
N ALA A 100 -7.37 -37.93 17.31
CA ALA A 100 -7.93 -37.97 18.65
C ALA A 100 -9.47 -38.05 18.61
N LYS A 101 -10.08 -38.74 19.59
CA LYS A 101 -11.54 -38.68 19.77
C LYS A 101 -11.93 -37.26 20.19
N PRO A 102 -12.93 -36.63 19.55
CA PRO A 102 -13.35 -35.28 19.89
C PRO A 102 -14.08 -35.20 21.23
N ALA A 103 -13.93 -34.07 21.91
CA ALA A 103 -14.69 -33.73 23.12
C ALA A 103 -16.05 -33.08 22.81
N GLY A 104 -16.25 -32.59 21.58
CA GLY A 104 -17.46 -31.89 21.15
C GLY A 104 -17.61 -31.85 19.63
N ALA A 105 -18.06 -30.72 19.08
CA ALA A 105 -18.14 -30.52 17.62
C ALA A 105 -16.73 -30.40 17.03
N VAL A 106 -16.53 -30.94 15.82
CA VAL A 106 -15.25 -30.90 15.10
C VAL A 106 -15.41 -30.14 13.80
N VAL A 107 -14.42 -29.34 13.47
CA VAL A 107 -14.20 -28.89 12.10
C VAL A 107 -12.74 -29.06 11.71
N GLU A 108 -12.50 -29.66 10.55
CA GLU A 108 -11.21 -29.63 9.86
C GLU A 108 -11.27 -28.65 8.69
N VAL A 109 -10.25 -27.80 8.63
CA VAL A 109 -10.00 -26.84 7.55
C VAL A 109 -8.75 -27.33 6.82
N LEU A 110 -8.91 -27.69 5.56
CA LEU A 110 -7.87 -28.25 4.69
C LEU A 110 -7.85 -27.47 3.38
N PRO A 111 -6.72 -27.32 2.68
CA PRO A 111 -6.70 -26.75 1.33
C PRO A 111 -7.61 -27.51 0.36
N LEU A 112 -8.16 -26.81 -0.63
CA LEU A 112 -8.80 -27.44 -1.79
C LEU A 112 -7.73 -28.10 -2.70
N PRO A 113 -8.06 -29.17 -3.43
CA PRO A 113 -7.13 -29.77 -4.39
C PRO A 113 -6.62 -28.74 -5.42
N GLY A 114 -5.30 -28.62 -5.56
CA GLY A 114 -4.66 -27.67 -6.48
C GLY A 114 -4.24 -26.33 -5.85
N VAL A 115 -4.75 -26.01 -4.66
CA VAL A 115 -4.30 -24.84 -3.87
C VAL A 115 -2.88 -25.06 -3.35
N MET A 116 -2.09 -23.98 -3.29
CA MET A 116 -0.73 -24.01 -2.73
C MET A 116 -0.76 -24.28 -1.20
N ASP A 117 -0.05 -25.33 -0.77
CA ASP A 117 0.20 -25.64 0.63
C ASP A 117 1.70 -25.52 0.93
N VAL A 118 2.10 -24.33 1.38
CA VAL A 118 3.51 -23.97 1.71
C VAL A 118 4.06 -24.83 2.84
N ALA A 119 3.22 -25.19 3.81
CA ALA A 119 3.60 -26.05 4.92
C ALA A 119 3.83 -27.48 4.43
N ALA A 120 2.99 -28.00 3.54
CA ALA A 120 3.18 -29.30 2.90
C ALA A 120 4.47 -29.35 2.06
N GLN A 121 4.81 -28.29 1.32
CA GLN A 121 6.08 -28.26 0.57
C GLN A 121 7.29 -28.35 1.50
N SER A 122 7.31 -27.54 2.56
CA SER A 122 8.39 -27.54 3.57
C SER A 122 8.50 -28.89 4.28
N VAL A 123 7.38 -29.48 4.69
CA VAL A 123 7.34 -30.81 5.30
C VAL A 123 7.76 -31.89 4.32
N ARG A 124 7.36 -31.83 3.04
CA ARG A 124 7.76 -32.81 2.02
C ARG A 124 9.27 -32.80 1.81
N ALA A 125 9.90 -31.63 1.74
CA ALA A 125 11.36 -31.50 1.65
C ALA A 125 12.03 -32.15 2.87
N ALA A 126 11.64 -31.75 4.08
CA ALA A 126 12.23 -32.31 5.30
C ALA A 126 11.96 -33.82 5.49
N VAL A 127 10.79 -34.33 5.06
CA VAL A 127 10.48 -35.77 5.06
C VAL A 127 11.39 -36.51 4.07
N ARG A 128 11.57 -35.99 2.85
CA ARG A 128 12.50 -36.56 1.87
C ARG A 128 13.92 -36.62 2.45
N ASP A 129 14.38 -35.54 3.05
CA ASP A 129 15.76 -35.45 3.55
C ASP A 129 15.99 -36.33 4.80
N LEU A 130 14.96 -36.56 5.63
CA LEU A 130 15.01 -37.45 6.82
C LEU A 130 14.72 -38.93 6.54
N THR A 131 14.10 -39.28 5.41
CA THR A 131 13.56 -40.64 5.17
C THR A 131 13.77 -41.20 3.76
N GLY A 132 14.14 -40.38 2.78
CA GLY A 132 14.20 -40.75 1.36
C GLY A 132 12.84 -40.86 0.67
N ALA A 133 11.74 -40.49 1.32
CA ALA A 133 10.40 -40.59 0.76
C ALA A 133 10.04 -39.40 -0.16
N GLU A 134 9.48 -39.69 -1.34
CA GLU A 134 9.07 -38.68 -2.33
C GLU A 134 7.54 -38.53 -2.46
N GLY A 135 6.77 -39.07 -1.52
CA GLY A 135 5.31 -38.99 -1.55
C GLY A 135 4.77 -37.59 -1.30
N GLY A 136 3.47 -37.40 -1.59
CA GLY A 136 2.79 -36.13 -1.34
C GLY A 136 2.59 -35.84 0.15
N VAL A 137 2.42 -34.56 0.47
CA VAL A 137 1.99 -34.09 1.79
C VAL A 137 0.78 -33.19 1.60
N LEU A 138 -0.17 -33.24 2.53
CA LEU A 138 -1.25 -32.26 2.66
C LEU A 138 -1.37 -31.89 4.14
N THR A 139 -1.44 -30.60 4.44
CA THR A 139 -1.64 -30.09 5.80
C THR A 139 -3.05 -29.54 6.02
N GLY A 140 -3.41 -29.33 7.27
CA GLY A 140 -4.66 -28.69 7.64
C GLY A 140 -4.71 -28.37 9.12
N VAL A 141 -5.84 -27.86 9.56
CA VAL A 141 -6.07 -27.49 10.96
C VAL A 141 -7.42 -28.03 11.40
N ARG A 142 -7.39 -28.79 12.50
CA ARG A 142 -8.56 -29.25 13.21
C ARG A 142 -8.86 -28.33 14.37
N TYR A 143 -10.14 -28.03 14.56
CA TYR A 143 -10.70 -27.32 15.69
C TYR A 143 -11.71 -28.23 16.38
N ASP A 144 -11.55 -28.44 17.68
CA ASP A 144 -12.49 -29.15 18.54
C ASP A 144 -13.19 -28.11 19.44
N PHE A 145 -14.53 -28.07 19.42
CA PHE A 145 -15.35 -27.08 20.15
C PHE A 145 -16.30 -27.72 21.16
N GLU A 146 -16.25 -27.26 22.40
CA GLU A 146 -17.23 -27.61 23.43
C GLU A 146 -18.31 -26.53 23.56
N GLY A 147 -19.58 -26.93 23.46
CA GLY A 147 -20.75 -26.02 23.55
C GLY A 147 -21.40 -25.68 22.21
N LEU A 148 -20.75 -25.99 21.08
CA LEU A 148 -21.35 -25.85 19.75
C LEU A 148 -21.96 -27.14 19.23
N THR A 149 -23.01 -27.01 18.41
CA THR A 149 -23.45 -28.08 17.50
C THR A 149 -22.53 -28.15 16.27
N ALA A 150 -22.52 -29.28 15.56
CA ALA A 150 -21.76 -29.42 14.31
C ALA A 150 -22.11 -28.35 13.27
N ARG A 151 -23.39 -27.97 13.16
CA ARG A 151 -23.85 -26.91 12.24
C ARG A 151 -23.29 -25.54 12.63
N GLN A 152 -23.34 -25.18 13.92
CA GLN A 152 -22.76 -23.92 14.41
C GLN A 152 -21.23 -23.88 14.25
N ALA A 153 -20.56 -25.00 14.43
CA ALA A 153 -19.12 -25.09 14.22
C ALA A 153 -18.75 -24.91 12.74
N GLU A 154 -19.53 -25.49 11.81
CA GLU A 154 -19.35 -25.28 10.37
C GLU A 154 -19.64 -23.83 9.95
N GLU A 155 -20.72 -23.23 10.45
CA GLU A 155 -21.04 -21.80 10.26
C GLU A 155 -19.91 -20.89 10.76
N LEU A 156 -19.43 -21.12 11.99
CA LEU A 156 -18.30 -20.40 12.57
C LEU A 156 -17.03 -20.57 11.73
N ALA A 157 -16.79 -21.77 11.19
CA ALA A 157 -15.63 -22.04 10.37
C ALA A 157 -15.65 -21.26 9.06
N ARG A 158 -16.79 -21.24 8.35
CA ARG A 158 -17.01 -20.43 7.14
C ARG A 158 -16.85 -18.92 7.40
N ARG A 159 -17.13 -18.48 8.63
CA ARG A 159 -17.07 -17.06 9.03
C ARG A 159 -15.66 -16.59 9.40
N ILE A 160 -14.88 -17.38 10.16
CA ILE A 160 -13.58 -16.94 10.73
C ILE A 160 -12.42 -17.96 10.74
N LEU A 161 -12.60 -19.22 10.32
CA LEU A 161 -11.54 -20.25 10.41
C LEU A 161 -11.04 -20.75 9.06
N ALA A 162 -11.87 -20.60 8.03
CA ALA A 162 -11.67 -21.11 6.70
C ALA A 162 -12.18 -20.06 5.70
N ASN A 163 -11.32 -19.69 4.75
CA ASN A 163 -11.80 -19.05 3.53
C ASN A 163 -12.33 -20.14 2.57
N PRO A 164 -13.64 -20.17 2.23
CA PRO A 164 -14.22 -21.20 1.36
C PRO A 164 -13.68 -21.19 -0.09
N VAL A 165 -13.07 -20.08 -0.52
CA VAL A 165 -12.44 -19.95 -1.85
C VAL A 165 -11.19 -20.85 -1.98
N VAL A 166 -10.42 -21.05 -0.90
CA VAL A 166 -9.18 -21.88 -0.92
C VAL A 166 -9.22 -23.10 0.01
N HIS A 167 -10.19 -23.18 0.93
CA HIS A 167 -10.31 -24.26 1.91
C HIS A 167 -11.61 -25.06 1.78
N GLN A 168 -11.48 -26.39 1.88
CA GLN A 168 -12.59 -27.28 2.20
C GLN A 168 -12.78 -27.35 3.72
N ILE A 169 -14.05 -27.42 4.14
CA ILE A 169 -14.47 -27.54 5.54
C ILE A 169 -15.10 -28.92 5.73
N ARG A 170 -14.65 -29.67 6.74
CA ARG A 170 -15.18 -31.01 7.05
C ARG A 170 -15.57 -31.10 8.52
N THR A 171 -16.75 -31.63 8.81
CA THR A 171 -17.29 -31.76 10.19
C THR A 171 -16.78 -33.00 10.94
N GLY A 172 -15.64 -33.55 10.52
CA GLY A 172 -14.99 -34.70 11.14
C GLY A 172 -13.68 -35.09 10.45
N PRO A 173 -12.88 -36.00 11.05
CA PRO A 173 -11.52 -36.31 10.60
C PRO A 173 -11.43 -36.84 9.16
N PHE A 174 -10.61 -36.20 8.34
CA PHE A 174 -10.30 -36.65 6.98
C PHE A 174 -9.11 -37.61 6.97
N GLN A 175 -9.29 -38.76 6.30
CA GLN A 175 -8.28 -39.79 6.06
C GLN A 175 -8.52 -40.37 4.64
N PRO A 176 -7.75 -39.95 3.63
CA PRO A 176 -7.86 -40.49 2.27
C PRO A 176 -7.00 -41.75 2.08
N ASP A 177 -7.34 -42.56 1.08
CA ASP A 177 -6.55 -43.74 0.66
C ASP A 177 -5.31 -43.37 -0.19
N SER A 178 -5.36 -42.22 -0.85
CA SER A 178 -4.25 -41.59 -1.61
C SER A 178 -4.50 -40.09 -1.69
N LEU A 179 -3.44 -39.28 -1.86
CA LEU A 179 -3.62 -37.83 -2.02
C LEU A 179 -4.11 -37.50 -3.44
N PRO A 180 -4.85 -36.38 -3.64
CA PRO A 180 -5.34 -35.99 -4.96
C PRO A 180 -4.21 -35.85 -5.98
N LYS A 181 -4.38 -36.42 -7.18
CA LYS A 181 -3.41 -36.37 -8.28
C LYS A 181 -4.03 -35.67 -9.49
N GLY A 182 -3.24 -34.82 -10.15
CA GLY A 182 -3.64 -34.17 -11.40
C GLY A 182 -3.80 -35.19 -12.54
N HIS A 183 -4.68 -34.88 -13.48
CA HIS A 183 -4.89 -35.66 -14.71
C HIS A 183 -3.87 -35.25 -15.79
N GLU A 184 -3.70 -36.04 -16.84
CA GLU A 184 -2.88 -35.62 -17.99
C GLU A 184 -3.69 -34.72 -18.92
N TYR A 185 -3.03 -33.68 -19.48
CA TYR A 185 -3.64 -32.81 -20.47
C TYR A 185 -3.65 -33.49 -21.84
N SER A 186 -4.82 -33.52 -22.48
CA SER A 186 -4.97 -34.00 -23.85
C SER A 186 -4.87 -32.81 -24.80
N PHE A 187 -3.82 -32.79 -25.63
CA PHE A 187 -3.53 -31.67 -26.53
C PHE A 187 -4.68 -31.38 -27.49
N GLN A 188 -5.16 -30.14 -27.47
CA GLN A 188 -6.15 -29.60 -28.41
C GLN A 188 -5.75 -28.18 -28.78
N LEU A 189 -5.20 -27.98 -29.99
CA LEU A 189 -4.99 -26.64 -30.53
C LEU A 189 -6.35 -26.01 -30.82
N ARG A 190 -6.58 -24.80 -30.31
CA ARG A 190 -7.82 -24.04 -30.52
C ARG A 190 -7.55 -22.81 -31.37
N THR A 191 -8.49 -22.49 -32.25
CA THR A 191 -8.50 -21.29 -33.09
C THR A 191 -9.76 -20.48 -32.80
N ALA A 192 -9.61 -19.17 -32.62
CA ALA A 192 -10.70 -18.23 -32.36
C ALA A 192 -11.16 -17.61 -33.68
N PRO A 193 -12.34 -17.97 -34.23
CA PRO A 193 -12.79 -17.49 -35.53
C PRO A 193 -13.28 -16.03 -35.43
N LEU A 194 -12.36 -15.08 -35.57
CA LEU A 194 -12.64 -13.64 -35.49
C LEU A 194 -12.89 -13.01 -36.86
N ARG A 195 -12.37 -13.60 -37.93
CA ARG A 195 -12.46 -13.04 -39.27
C ARG A 195 -13.90 -13.00 -39.79
N GLY A 196 -14.29 -11.85 -40.34
CA GLY A 196 -15.63 -11.63 -40.87
C GLY A 196 -16.75 -11.55 -39.82
N LEU A 197 -16.43 -11.52 -38.53
CA LEU A 197 -17.42 -11.20 -37.49
C LEU A 197 -17.82 -9.72 -37.55
N ASP A 198 -19.09 -9.43 -37.23
CA ASP A 198 -19.57 -8.07 -37.00
C ASP A 198 -19.32 -7.60 -35.55
N ASP A 199 -19.59 -6.33 -35.28
CA ASP A 199 -19.35 -5.71 -33.96
C ASP A 199 -20.11 -6.41 -32.81
N GLU A 200 -21.32 -6.92 -33.06
CA GLU A 200 -22.12 -7.61 -32.05
C GLU A 200 -21.53 -8.99 -31.75
N ALA A 201 -21.13 -9.72 -32.80
CA ALA A 201 -20.46 -11.00 -32.68
C ALA A 201 -19.07 -10.89 -32.01
N LEU A 202 -18.27 -9.86 -32.32
CA LEU A 202 -16.99 -9.59 -31.66
C LEU A 202 -17.18 -9.33 -30.15
N LEU A 203 -18.12 -8.44 -29.78
CA LEU A 203 -18.41 -8.14 -28.37
C LEU A 203 -19.00 -9.35 -27.62
N LYS A 204 -19.80 -10.18 -28.30
CA LYS A 204 -20.27 -11.45 -27.74
C LYS A 204 -19.10 -12.41 -27.50
N PHE A 205 -18.22 -12.59 -28.49
CA PHE A 205 -17.04 -13.45 -28.37
C PHE A 205 -16.13 -13.02 -27.21
N SER A 206 -15.82 -11.72 -27.09
CA SER A 206 -14.97 -11.17 -26.01
C SER A 206 -15.50 -11.50 -24.61
N ARG A 207 -16.83 -11.45 -24.42
CA ARG A 207 -17.47 -11.83 -23.16
C ARG A 207 -17.41 -13.34 -22.92
N GLU A 208 -17.78 -14.15 -23.91
CA GLU A 208 -17.80 -15.61 -23.80
C GLU A 208 -16.40 -16.22 -23.62
N ALA A 209 -15.34 -15.55 -24.11
CA ALA A 209 -13.95 -15.93 -23.95
C ALA A 209 -13.22 -15.23 -22.78
N HIS A 210 -13.90 -14.36 -22.02
CA HIS A 210 -13.35 -13.63 -20.87
C HIS A 210 -12.09 -12.78 -21.18
N LEU A 211 -12.05 -12.20 -22.38
CA LEU A 211 -10.90 -11.40 -22.87
C LEU A 211 -10.96 -9.94 -22.39
N PHE A 212 -12.15 -9.45 -22.03
CA PHE A 212 -12.43 -8.08 -21.58
C PHE A 212 -11.95 -6.96 -22.54
N MET A 213 -11.67 -7.29 -23.81
CA MET A 213 -11.26 -6.32 -24.82
C MET A 213 -12.42 -5.45 -25.29
N SER A 214 -12.10 -4.19 -25.60
CA SER A 214 -13.01 -3.20 -26.16
C SER A 214 -13.26 -3.43 -27.66
N LEU A 215 -14.33 -2.83 -28.22
CA LEU A 215 -14.63 -2.99 -29.66
C LEU A 215 -13.49 -2.48 -30.58
N PRO A 216 -12.83 -1.34 -30.32
CA PRO A 216 -11.65 -0.93 -31.10
C PRO A 216 -10.51 -1.96 -31.06
N GLU A 217 -10.19 -2.51 -29.89
CA GLU A 217 -9.17 -3.55 -29.72
C GLU A 217 -9.52 -4.81 -30.54
N LEU A 218 -10.75 -5.30 -30.40
CA LEU A 218 -11.24 -6.47 -31.14
C LEU A 218 -11.18 -6.27 -32.67
N ARG A 219 -11.49 -5.07 -33.15
CA ARG A 219 -11.37 -4.72 -34.58
C ARG A 219 -9.92 -4.69 -35.05
N ALA A 220 -9.01 -4.11 -34.27
CA ALA A 220 -7.58 -4.08 -34.60
C ALA A 220 -6.99 -5.50 -34.67
N VAL A 221 -7.38 -6.38 -33.73
CA VAL A 221 -7.02 -7.81 -33.78
C VAL A 221 -7.62 -8.49 -35.01
N ALA A 222 -8.93 -8.32 -35.27
CA ALA A 222 -9.58 -8.93 -36.43
C ALA A 222 -8.95 -8.48 -37.76
N GLU A 223 -8.63 -7.19 -37.92
CA GLU A 223 -7.98 -6.64 -39.11
C GLU A 223 -6.54 -7.15 -39.31
N HIS A 224 -5.77 -7.29 -38.21
CA HIS A 224 -4.43 -7.89 -38.25
C HIS A 224 -4.49 -9.34 -38.74
N PHE A 225 -5.37 -10.17 -38.16
CA PHE A 225 -5.51 -11.57 -38.53
C PHE A 225 -6.16 -11.77 -39.92
N GLU A 226 -7.06 -10.88 -40.35
CA GLU A 226 -7.54 -10.82 -41.74
C GLU A 226 -6.38 -10.56 -42.72
N THR A 227 -5.48 -9.63 -42.39
CA THR A 227 -4.27 -9.31 -43.18
C THR A 227 -3.31 -10.51 -43.27
N LEU A 228 -3.18 -11.29 -42.19
CA LEU A 228 -2.43 -12.55 -42.17
C LEU A 228 -3.14 -13.72 -42.88
N GLY A 229 -4.40 -13.56 -43.28
CA GLY A 229 -5.19 -14.59 -43.97
C GLY A 229 -5.56 -15.80 -43.11
N ARG A 230 -5.43 -15.71 -41.78
CA ARG A 230 -5.72 -16.79 -40.82
C ARG A 230 -6.44 -16.26 -39.57
N ASP A 231 -7.15 -17.12 -38.87
CA ASP A 231 -7.66 -16.79 -37.54
C ASP A 231 -6.56 -16.95 -36.47
N PRO A 232 -6.63 -16.22 -35.34
CA PRO A 232 -5.75 -16.43 -34.21
C PRO A 232 -6.00 -17.78 -33.55
N THR A 233 -4.96 -18.30 -32.92
CA THR A 233 -5.04 -19.34 -31.89
C THR A 233 -5.50 -18.73 -30.56
N ASP A 234 -5.95 -19.56 -29.63
CA ASP A 234 -6.35 -19.11 -28.29
C ASP A 234 -5.19 -18.46 -27.53
N ILE A 235 -3.99 -19.04 -27.57
CA ILE A 235 -2.80 -18.48 -26.88
C ILE A 235 -2.34 -17.14 -27.47
N GLU A 236 -2.46 -16.92 -28.78
CA GLU A 236 -2.16 -15.62 -29.39
C GLU A 236 -3.15 -14.55 -28.92
N LEU A 237 -4.43 -14.90 -28.87
CA LEU A 237 -5.49 -13.97 -28.47
C LEU A 237 -5.40 -13.62 -26.98
N GLU A 238 -5.08 -14.60 -26.14
CA GLU A 238 -4.79 -14.40 -24.71
C GLU A 238 -3.53 -13.55 -24.50
N THR A 239 -2.46 -13.79 -25.25
CA THR A 239 -1.22 -12.98 -25.20
C THR A 239 -1.53 -11.50 -25.47
N ILE A 240 -2.34 -11.21 -26.49
CA ILE A 240 -2.81 -9.86 -26.79
C ILE A 240 -3.68 -9.32 -25.65
N ALA A 241 -4.67 -10.08 -25.18
CA ALA A 241 -5.60 -9.62 -24.13
C ALA A 241 -4.92 -9.28 -22.80
N GLN A 242 -3.93 -10.08 -22.36
CA GLN A 242 -3.15 -9.75 -21.16
C GLN A 242 -2.29 -8.49 -21.40
N THR A 243 -1.57 -8.45 -22.53
CA THR A 243 -0.65 -7.33 -22.86
C THR A 243 -1.39 -6.01 -23.06
N TRP A 244 -2.60 -6.02 -23.63
CA TRP A 244 -3.43 -4.83 -23.91
C TRP A 244 -4.43 -4.50 -22.78
N SER A 245 -4.34 -5.18 -21.65
CA SER A 245 -5.17 -4.92 -20.47
C SER A 245 -4.94 -3.51 -19.89
N GLU A 246 -5.91 -2.99 -19.13
CA GLU A 246 -5.73 -1.71 -18.43
C GLU A 246 -4.57 -1.78 -17.45
N HIS A 247 -4.43 -2.92 -16.75
CA HIS A 247 -3.39 -3.18 -15.77
C HIS A 247 -1.97 -3.13 -16.34
N CYS A 248 -1.74 -3.63 -17.56
CA CYS A 248 -0.41 -3.69 -18.16
C CYS A 248 -0.08 -2.43 -18.99
N VAL A 249 -1.06 -1.81 -19.65
CA VAL A 249 -0.80 -0.64 -20.50
C VAL A 249 -1.04 0.68 -19.80
N HIS A 250 -1.90 0.76 -18.79
CA HIS A 250 -2.35 2.03 -18.18
C HIS A 250 -3.06 2.93 -19.21
N LYS A 251 -4.03 2.38 -19.96
CA LYS A 251 -4.59 3.03 -21.16
C LYS A 251 -5.28 4.35 -20.84
N THR A 252 -5.96 4.47 -19.71
CA THR A 252 -6.58 5.71 -19.24
C THR A 252 -5.54 6.80 -19.01
N LEU A 253 -4.45 6.50 -18.30
CA LEU A 253 -3.36 7.44 -18.05
C LEU A 253 -2.51 7.76 -19.30
N LYS A 254 -2.41 6.83 -20.27
CA LYS A 254 -1.75 7.06 -21.56
C LYS A 254 -2.67 7.68 -22.64
N SER A 255 -3.98 7.79 -22.38
CA SER A 255 -4.96 8.30 -23.35
C SER A 255 -4.79 9.80 -23.64
N THR A 256 -5.33 10.24 -24.78
CA THR A 256 -5.57 11.66 -25.02
C THR A 256 -6.84 12.07 -24.29
N VAL A 257 -6.80 13.18 -23.55
CA VAL A 257 -7.91 13.63 -22.71
C VAL A 257 -8.39 15.01 -23.16
N VAL A 258 -9.70 15.18 -23.31
CA VAL A 258 -10.34 16.50 -23.52
C VAL A 258 -10.96 16.93 -22.20
N TYR A 259 -10.27 17.81 -21.47
CA TYR A 259 -10.67 18.31 -20.17
C TYR A 259 -11.50 19.61 -20.29
N ARG A 260 -12.61 19.68 -19.54
CA ARG A 260 -13.51 20.83 -19.48
C ARG A 260 -13.78 21.19 -18.02
N GLU A 261 -13.61 22.47 -17.69
CA GLU A 261 -13.83 22.98 -16.33
C GLU A 261 -14.95 24.02 -16.33
N THR A 262 -16.05 23.73 -15.64
CA THR A 262 -17.21 24.63 -15.58
C THR A 262 -17.01 25.70 -14.51
N VAL A 263 -16.28 26.77 -14.83
CA VAL A 263 -16.16 27.92 -13.93
C VAL A 263 -17.51 28.64 -13.84
N LYS A 264 -18.25 28.40 -12.75
CA LYS A 264 -19.45 29.21 -12.45
C LYS A 264 -19.03 30.66 -12.28
N PRO A 265 -19.60 31.62 -13.04
CA PRO A 265 -19.39 33.02 -12.74
C PRO A 265 -19.92 33.30 -11.33
N PRO A 266 -19.26 34.14 -10.52
CA PRO A 266 -19.80 34.55 -9.23
C PRO A 266 -21.18 35.16 -9.47
N GLU A 267 -22.19 34.68 -8.74
CA GLU A 267 -23.53 35.28 -8.79
C GLU A 267 -23.39 36.77 -8.45
N ALA A 268 -23.57 37.62 -9.45
CA ALA A 268 -23.64 39.05 -9.26
C ALA A 268 -24.77 39.31 -8.25
N ALA A 269 -24.40 39.82 -7.07
CA ALA A 269 -25.28 39.91 -5.92
C ALA A 269 -26.67 40.44 -6.35
N GLU A 270 -27.70 39.60 -6.23
CA GLU A 270 -29.06 39.95 -6.66
C GLU A 270 -29.43 41.28 -6.00
N SER A 271 -29.51 42.34 -6.81
CA SER A 271 -29.81 43.69 -6.33
C SER A 271 -31.11 43.63 -5.54
N ALA A 272 -31.04 43.93 -4.24
CA ALA A 272 -32.08 43.64 -3.28
C ALA A 272 -33.48 44.01 -3.81
N LYS A 273 -34.32 42.99 -4.04
CA LYS A 273 -35.74 43.17 -4.38
C LYS A 273 -36.35 44.06 -3.30
N PRO A 274 -36.93 45.23 -3.63
CA PRO A 274 -37.32 46.20 -2.63
C PRO A 274 -38.42 45.63 -1.74
N GLN A 275 -38.12 45.46 -0.46
CA GLN A 275 -39.10 45.00 0.53
C GLN A 275 -40.32 45.94 0.55
N ALA A 276 -41.52 45.36 0.56
CA ALA A 276 -42.76 46.11 0.61
C ALA A 276 -42.84 46.91 1.92
N LYS A 277 -42.91 48.24 1.82
CA LYS A 277 -42.95 49.15 2.97
C LYS A 277 -44.20 48.89 3.85
N PRO A 278 -44.05 48.82 5.18
CA PRO A 278 -45.19 48.93 6.08
C PRO A 278 -45.78 50.35 6.03
N LYS A 279 -47.10 50.46 6.15
CA LYS A 279 -47.79 51.76 6.17
C LYS A 279 -47.68 52.41 7.56
N SER A 280 -46.95 53.51 7.65
CA SER A 280 -47.15 54.54 8.68
C SER A 280 -47.03 55.91 8.02
N GLY A 281 -47.89 56.85 8.41
CA GLY A 281 -48.03 58.13 7.72
C GLY A 281 -47.49 59.33 8.49
N MET A 282 -47.62 60.48 7.83
CA MET A 282 -47.75 61.83 8.41
C MET A 282 -46.50 62.70 8.59
N ARG A 283 -46.31 63.58 7.57
CA ARG A 283 -45.96 65.03 7.64
C ARG A 283 -44.54 65.52 8.04
N ARG A 284 -43.91 66.08 7.00
CA ARG A 284 -43.44 67.49 6.82
C ARG A 284 -42.04 67.96 7.30
N ASP A 285 -41.48 68.79 6.41
CA ASP A 285 -40.47 69.87 6.54
C ASP A 285 -39.07 69.47 7.07
N GLY A 286 -37.93 69.87 6.48
CA GLY A 286 -37.65 70.62 5.24
C GLY A 286 -36.14 70.98 5.11
N ILE A 287 -35.80 71.79 4.09
CA ILE A 287 -34.51 72.53 3.87
C ILE A 287 -33.36 71.79 3.15
N SER A 288 -32.74 72.51 2.21
CA SER A 288 -31.65 72.20 1.28
C SER A 288 -30.31 72.82 1.71
N PHE A 289 -29.18 72.55 1.02
CA PHE A 289 -28.29 73.57 0.41
C PHE A 289 -27.16 72.96 -0.46
N GLU A 290 -26.42 73.81 -1.19
CA GLU A 290 -25.77 73.52 -2.48
C GLU A 290 -24.21 73.45 -2.48
N PHE A 291 -23.68 73.05 -3.66
CA PHE A 291 -22.28 73.02 -4.12
C PHE A 291 -21.50 74.36 -4.02
N THR A 292 -20.16 74.30 -3.90
CA THR A 292 -19.19 74.53 -5.02
C THR A 292 -17.68 74.46 -4.60
N PRO A 293 -16.72 74.21 -5.53
CA PRO A 293 -15.26 74.06 -5.24
C PRO A 293 -14.31 75.09 -5.91
N THR A 294 -13.02 75.15 -5.49
CA THR A 294 -11.80 75.71 -6.19
C THR A 294 -10.52 75.46 -5.32
N GLY A 295 -9.25 75.51 -5.78
CA GLY A 295 -8.67 75.52 -7.14
C GLY A 295 -7.39 76.39 -7.34
N ARG A 296 -6.15 75.85 -7.23
CA ARG A 296 -4.80 76.40 -7.62
C ARG A 296 -3.72 75.29 -7.46
N ALA A 297 -2.73 75.01 -8.33
CA ALA A 297 -1.70 75.80 -9.07
C ALA A 297 -0.57 76.36 -8.17
N GLU A 298 0.74 76.34 -8.46
CA GLU A 298 1.58 75.94 -9.64
C GLU A 298 3.08 75.87 -9.18
N GLU A 299 4.00 75.22 -9.93
CA GLU A 299 5.43 75.63 -10.22
C GLU A 299 6.39 74.48 -10.59
N SER A 300 7.52 74.81 -11.24
CA SER A 300 8.42 73.91 -11.99
C SER A 300 9.91 74.21 -11.78
N THR A 301 10.79 73.19 -11.82
CA THR A 301 12.24 73.33 -12.15
C THR A 301 12.84 72.04 -12.70
N GLN A 302 13.86 72.14 -13.56
CA GLN A 302 14.63 71.02 -14.15
C GLN A 302 16.06 70.95 -13.57
N ASN A 303 16.63 69.74 -13.39
CA ASN A 303 17.87 69.29 -14.07
C ASN A 303 18.34 67.87 -13.68
N GLU A 304 18.63 67.08 -14.73
CA GLU A 304 19.69 66.06 -14.92
C GLU A 304 20.36 65.36 -13.70
N SER A 305 20.22 64.02 -13.58
CA SER A 305 21.22 63.04 -14.11
C SER A 305 20.94 61.57 -13.71
N ASP A 306 21.21 60.67 -14.67
CA ASP A 306 21.44 59.21 -14.63
C ASP A 306 20.52 58.19 -13.90
N GLU A 307 20.11 57.22 -14.72
CA GLU A 307 20.00 55.77 -14.50
C GLU A 307 19.45 55.23 -13.17
N THR A 308 18.19 54.80 -13.21
CA THR A 308 17.79 53.45 -12.74
C THR A 308 16.49 53.02 -13.43
N VAL A 309 16.49 51.82 -14.04
CA VAL A 309 15.30 51.26 -14.69
C VAL A 309 14.40 50.64 -13.63
N GLY A 310 13.43 51.41 -13.14
CA GLY A 310 12.30 50.89 -12.36
C GLY A 310 11.19 50.45 -13.28
N GLY A 311 11.12 49.15 -13.58
CA GLY A 311 9.89 48.53 -14.09
C GLY A 311 8.95 48.30 -12.92
N GLU A 312 7.72 48.82 -13.01
CA GLU A 312 6.66 48.49 -12.05
C GLU A 312 6.29 47.02 -12.23
N GLU A 313 6.74 46.14 -11.33
CA GLU A 313 6.15 44.81 -11.19
C GLU A 313 4.72 44.99 -10.68
N SER A 314 3.76 44.75 -11.57
CA SER A 314 2.35 44.67 -11.21
C SER A 314 2.14 43.49 -10.27
N ASP A 315 1.51 43.74 -9.12
CA ASP A 315 0.94 42.71 -8.25
C ASP A 315 -0.07 41.85 -9.05
N GLU A 316 0.41 40.76 -9.67
CA GLU A 316 -0.46 39.73 -10.22
C GLU A 316 -1.12 38.97 -9.07
N ALA A 317 -2.31 39.43 -8.70
CA ALA A 317 -3.21 38.71 -7.82
C ALA A 317 -3.45 37.29 -8.39
N GLN A 318 -2.92 36.28 -7.70
CA GLN A 318 -3.01 34.88 -8.14
C GLN A 318 -4.45 34.49 -8.46
N PRO A 319 -4.70 33.78 -9.57
CA PRO A 319 -6.05 33.36 -9.93
C PRO A 319 -6.59 32.40 -8.86
N ARG A 320 -7.75 32.76 -8.29
CA ARG A 320 -8.51 31.82 -7.47
C ARG A 320 -8.98 30.68 -8.38
N ASP A 321 -8.38 29.51 -8.16
CA ASP A 321 -8.78 28.17 -8.65
C ASP A 321 -8.35 27.76 -10.08
N GLY A 322 -7.63 28.61 -10.82
CA GLY A 322 -7.19 28.30 -12.19
C GLY A 322 -5.87 27.55 -12.29
N ILE A 323 -5.89 26.27 -12.67
CA ILE A 323 -4.69 25.52 -13.10
C ILE A 323 -4.12 26.19 -14.36
N ALA A 324 -2.83 26.54 -14.33
CA ALA A 324 -2.16 27.23 -15.44
C ALA A 324 -1.79 26.26 -16.57
N TRP A 325 -2.77 25.90 -17.41
CA TRP A 325 -2.61 24.91 -18.50
C TRP A 325 -1.75 25.39 -19.68
N ALA A 326 -1.72 26.69 -19.95
CA ALA A 326 -1.01 27.25 -21.09
C ALA A 326 0.52 27.03 -20.96
N GLY A 327 1.14 26.49 -22.02
CA GLY A 327 2.59 26.25 -22.06
C GLY A 327 3.05 24.95 -21.39
N ARG A 328 2.16 24.14 -20.81
CA ARG A 328 2.53 22.79 -20.29
C ARG A 328 2.87 21.84 -21.46
N PRO A 329 3.83 20.90 -21.29
CA PRO A 329 4.14 19.89 -22.32
C PRO A 329 2.90 19.08 -22.70
N GLY A 330 2.65 18.89 -24.00
CA GLY A 330 1.53 18.07 -24.50
C GLY A 330 0.13 18.60 -24.17
N HIS A 331 -0.01 19.86 -23.74
CA HIS A 331 -1.30 20.51 -23.50
C HIS A 331 -1.61 21.54 -24.59
N MET A 332 -2.84 21.52 -25.09
CA MET A 332 -3.39 22.49 -26.04
C MET A 332 -4.69 23.08 -25.47
N VAL A 333 -4.70 24.39 -25.25
CA VAL A 333 -5.91 25.12 -24.86
C VAL A 333 -6.70 25.47 -26.12
N ASN A 334 -7.94 24.99 -26.20
CA ASN A 334 -8.83 25.13 -27.34
C ASN A 334 -9.60 26.47 -27.30
N GLU A 335 -10.13 26.90 -28.45
CA GLU A 335 -10.91 28.16 -28.56
C GLU A 335 -12.16 28.20 -27.65
N ASP A 336 -12.71 27.04 -27.29
CA ASP A 336 -13.87 26.90 -26.41
C ASP A 336 -13.51 26.82 -24.92
N GLY A 337 -12.23 27.01 -24.56
CA GLY A 337 -11.72 26.95 -23.20
C GLY A 337 -11.46 25.54 -22.67
N SER A 338 -11.72 24.48 -23.45
CA SER A 338 -11.30 23.13 -23.10
C SER A 338 -9.78 22.94 -23.27
N VAL A 339 -9.22 21.91 -22.63
CA VAL A 339 -7.80 21.58 -22.72
C VAL A 339 -7.66 20.17 -23.26
N THR A 340 -7.03 20.02 -24.41
CA THR A 340 -6.60 18.72 -24.94
C THR A 340 -5.24 18.37 -24.34
N ILE A 341 -5.13 17.20 -23.71
CA ILE A 341 -3.92 16.69 -23.07
C ILE A 341 -3.51 15.42 -23.78
N GLU A 342 -2.39 15.44 -24.50
CA GLU A 342 -1.83 14.25 -25.17
C GLU A 342 -1.10 13.37 -24.15
N ASN A 343 -1.61 12.16 -23.90
CA ASN A 343 -1.05 11.22 -22.91
C ASN A 343 -0.90 11.84 -21.51
N LEU A 344 -1.97 11.76 -20.71
CA LEU A 344 -2.09 12.43 -19.40
C LEU A 344 -0.86 12.21 -18.51
N LEU A 345 -0.38 10.97 -18.36
CA LEU A 345 0.81 10.63 -17.55
C LEU A 345 2.09 11.27 -18.08
N LYS A 346 2.36 11.13 -19.39
CA LYS A 346 3.57 11.65 -20.04
C LYS A 346 3.64 13.17 -19.98
N SER A 347 2.49 13.83 -20.05
CA SER A 347 2.34 15.29 -20.06
C SER A 347 2.19 15.92 -18.67
N THR A 348 2.03 15.12 -17.61
CA THR A 348 1.96 15.59 -16.22
C THR A 348 3.07 14.97 -15.36
N VAL A 349 2.80 13.87 -14.65
CA VAL A 349 3.71 13.20 -13.70
C VAL A 349 5.11 13.01 -14.28
N ALA A 350 5.24 12.40 -15.46
CA ALA A 350 6.53 12.16 -16.08
C ALA A 350 7.16 13.44 -16.66
N ALA A 351 6.35 14.39 -17.15
CA ALA A 351 6.84 15.69 -17.61
C ALA A 351 7.54 16.46 -16.49
N ALA A 352 6.98 16.46 -15.28
CA ALA A 352 7.60 17.10 -14.11
C ALA A 352 9.00 16.53 -13.83
N THR A 353 9.15 15.20 -13.80
CA THR A 353 10.44 14.54 -13.63
C THR A 353 11.43 14.87 -14.76
N PHE A 354 11.03 14.74 -16.03
CA PHE A 354 11.93 15.00 -17.14
C PHE A 354 12.32 16.49 -17.27
N GLU A 355 11.48 17.41 -16.81
CA GLU A 355 11.86 18.82 -16.67
C GLU A 355 12.82 19.05 -15.50
N LEU A 356 12.56 18.47 -14.33
CA LEU A 356 13.49 18.58 -13.19
C LEU A 356 14.88 18.06 -13.55
N ILE A 357 14.97 16.97 -14.33
CA ILE A 357 16.24 16.45 -14.87
C ILE A 357 16.92 17.49 -15.79
N ARG A 358 16.17 18.13 -16.69
CA ARG A 358 16.69 19.23 -17.54
C ARG A 358 17.14 20.45 -16.72
N GLU A 359 16.51 20.68 -15.57
CA GLU A 359 16.85 21.73 -14.59
C GLU A 359 17.94 21.31 -13.58
N GLY A 360 18.65 20.21 -13.82
CA GLY A 360 19.81 19.81 -13.02
C GLY A 360 19.53 18.87 -11.84
N VAL A 361 18.39 18.16 -11.83
CA VAL A 361 18.23 16.96 -11.01
C VAL A 361 18.99 15.80 -11.67
N ASP A 362 20.26 15.66 -11.29
CA ASP A 362 21.27 14.77 -11.90
C ASP A 362 21.43 13.41 -11.20
N TRP A 363 20.65 13.18 -10.14
CA TRP A 363 20.78 12.04 -9.23
C TRP A 363 19.72 10.95 -9.44
N THR A 364 18.81 11.10 -10.40
CA THR A 364 17.94 10.00 -10.89
C THR A 364 18.72 9.11 -11.85
N LEU A 365 18.73 7.79 -11.62
CA LEU A 365 19.52 6.83 -12.39
C LEU A 365 18.67 6.07 -13.43
N SER A 366 17.47 5.62 -13.03
CA SER A 366 16.47 5.04 -13.93
C SER A 366 15.08 5.47 -13.47
N VAL A 367 14.25 5.94 -14.41
CA VAL A 367 12.87 6.40 -14.17
C VAL A 367 12.00 6.02 -15.37
N PHE A 368 10.79 5.52 -15.13
CA PHE A 368 9.80 5.13 -16.14
C PHE A 368 10.30 4.16 -17.25
N LYS A 369 11.21 3.22 -16.91
CA LYS A 369 11.84 2.29 -17.87
C LYS A 369 12.10 0.87 -17.36
N ASP A 370 11.91 0.64 -16.06
CA ASP A 370 12.37 -0.54 -15.31
C ASP A 370 11.32 -0.80 -14.21
N ASN A 371 11.34 -1.98 -13.58
CA ASN A 371 10.29 -2.43 -12.66
C ASN A 371 10.18 -1.51 -11.42
N SER A 372 11.27 -0.80 -11.06
CA SER A 372 11.27 0.25 -10.04
C SER A 372 12.10 1.49 -10.41
N GLY A 373 11.87 2.59 -9.70
CA GLY A 373 12.59 3.85 -9.91
C GLY A 373 13.87 3.90 -9.09
N ILE A 374 15.00 4.25 -9.72
CA ILE A 374 16.34 4.20 -9.11
C ILE A 374 16.93 5.60 -8.94
N VAL A 375 17.43 5.91 -7.74
CA VAL A 375 18.08 7.18 -7.38
C VAL A 375 19.46 6.95 -6.78
N ALA A 376 20.36 7.92 -6.89
CA ALA A 376 21.69 7.85 -6.31
C ALA A 376 21.65 7.99 -4.78
N LEU A 377 22.16 6.99 -4.06
CA LEU A 377 22.52 7.12 -2.64
C LEU A 377 23.87 7.83 -2.50
N ASP A 378 24.86 7.37 -3.26
CA ASP A 378 26.23 7.89 -3.32
C ASP A 378 26.86 7.65 -4.71
N ASP A 379 28.19 7.72 -4.83
CA ASP A 379 28.91 7.55 -6.10
C ASP A 379 29.13 6.09 -6.51
N GLN A 380 28.75 5.12 -5.66
CA GLN A 380 28.89 3.67 -5.86
C GLN A 380 27.55 2.93 -5.81
N HIS A 381 26.58 3.45 -5.06
CA HIS A 381 25.26 2.82 -4.83
C HIS A 381 24.09 3.67 -5.33
N GLY A 382 23.16 2.99 -6.00
CA GLY A 382 21.79 3.44 -6.16
C GLY A 382 20.88 2.79 -5.11
N VAL A 383 19.76 3.44 -4.84
CA VAL A 383 18.64 2.87 -4.09
C VAL A 383 17.41 2.96 -4.99
N CYS A 384 16.64 1.89 -5.04
CA CYS A 384 15.41 1.83 -5.82
C CYS A 384 14.19 1.71 -4.91
N ILE A 385 13.04 2.17 -5.39
CA ILE A 385 11.77 2.15 -4.66
C ILE A 385 10.61 1.89 -5.62
N LYS A 386 9.67 1.05 -5.15
CA LYS A 386 8.45 0.67 -5.84
C LYS A 386 7.31 0.59 -4.83
N VAL A 387 6.11 0.94 -5.28
CA VAL A 387 4.85 0.71 -4.56
C VAL A 387 3.81 0.25 -5.57
N GLU A 388 3.14 -0.85 -5.23
CA GLU A 388 2.11 -1.54 -6.01
C GLU A 388 0.78 -1.58 -5.25
N THR A 389 -0.30 -1.97 -5.93
CA THR A 389 -1.65 -2.10 -5.34
C THR A 389 -2.23 -3.49 -5.54
N HIS A 390 -2.90 -4.05 -4.53
CA HIS A 390 -3.46 -5.40 -4.59
C HIS A 390 -4.93 -5.48 -4.12
N ASN A 391 -5.69 -4.41 -4.36
CA ASN A 391 -7.03 -4.10 -3.85
C ASN A 391 -8.06 -5.24 -4.02
N ARG A 392 -8.38 -5.64 -5.26
CA ARG A 392 -9.49 -6.58 -5.53
C ARG A 392 -9.24 -7.99 -5.01
N PRO A 393 -8.05 -8.60 -5.19
CA PRO A 393 -7.79 -9.88 -4.55
C PRO A 393 -7.90 -9.77 -3.02
N SER A 394 -7.47 -8.64 -2.43
CA SER A 394 -7.66 -8.40 -1.00
C SER A 394 -9.10 -8.12 -0.56
N ALA A 395 -10.00 -7.71 -1.46
CA ALA A 395 -11.44 -7.61 -1.20
C ALA A 395 -12.10 -8.99 -1.02
N ILE A 396 -11.66 -9.98 -1.81
CA ILE A 396 -12.17 -11.35 -1.81
C ILE A 396 -11.44 -12.23 -0.78
N GLU A 397 -10.12 -12.10 -0.70
CA GLU A 397 -9.24 -12.87 0.19
C GLU A 397 -8.06 -12.01 0.68
N PRO A 398 -8.19 -11.38 1.86
CA PRO A 398 -7.27 -10.32 2.25
C PRO A 398 -5.88 -10.82 2.64
N TYR A 399 -5.74 -12.05 3.15
CA TYR A 399 -4.45 -12.61 3.56
C TYR A 399 -3.57 -12.91 2.33
N GLY A 400 -4.08 -13.72 1.39
CA GLY A 400 -3.39 -14.06 0.15
C GLY A 400 -3.11 -12.82 -0.69
N GLY A 401 -4.12 -11.96 -0.90
CA GLY A 401 -3.97 -10.74 -1.70
C GLY A 401 -2.90 -9.79 -1.17
N SER A 402 -2.82 -9.56 0.15
CA SER A 402 -1.77 -8.71 0.72
C SER A 402 -0.39 -9.39 0.70
N ALA A 403 -0.33 -10.70 0.96
CA ALA A 403 0.90 -11.48 0.91
C ALA A 403 1.52 -11.50 -0.50
N THR A 404 0.71 -11.69 -1.54
CA THR A 404 1.18 -11.64 -2.94
C THR A 404 1.43 -10.22 -3.43
N GLY A 405 0.73 -9.21 -2.89
CA GLY A 405 1.07 -7.81 -3.12
C GLY A 405 2.47 -7.45 -2.60
N VAL A 406 2.83 -7.90 -1.39
CA VAL A 406 4.18 -7.72 -0.84
C VAL A 406 5.21 -8.51 -1.63
N GLY A 407 4.96 -9.79 -1.94
CA GLY A 407 5.88 -10.61 -2.75
C GLY A 407 6.10 -10.04 -4.15
N GLY A 408 5.04 -9.62 -4.85
CA GLY A 408 5.13 -8.94 -6.15
C GLY A 408 6.03 -7.71 -6.11
N CYS A 409 5.81 -6.81 -5.14
CA CYS A 409 6.62 -5.60 -5.01
C CYS A 409 8.08 -5.89 -4.60
N ILE A 410 8.33 -6.96 -3.83
CA ILE A 410 9.70 -7.43 -3.57
C ILE A 410 10.35 -7.94 -4.86
N ARG A 411 9.61 -8.68 -5.71
CA ARG A 411 10.12 -9.15 -7.01
C ARG A 411 10.37 -8.02 -8.00
N ASP A 412 9.58 -6.95 -8.02
CA ASP A 412 9.90 -5.73 -8.79
C ASP A 412 11.29 -5.20 -8.44
N VAL A 413 11.57 -5.11 -7.13
CA VAL A 413 12.88 -4.66 -6.62
C VAL A 413 13.99 -5.65 -6.96
N ILE A 414 13.75 -6.96 -6.88
CA ILE A 414 14.70 -7.99 -7.32
C ILE A 414 14.95 -7.85 -8.83
N GLY A 415 13.90 -7.66 -9.64
CA GLY A 415 13.96 -7.57 -11.10
C GLY A 415 14.68 -6.32 -11.61
N THR A 416 14.75 -5.26 -10.80
CA THR A 416 15.31 -3.97 -11.17
C THR A 416 16.78 -4.06 -11.60
N GLY A 417 17.09 -3.54 -12.79
CA GLY A 417 18.42 -3.54 -13.40
C GLY A 417 18.99 -4.96 -13.57
N LEU A 418 20.05 -5.25 -12.81
CA LEU A 418 20.70 -6.58 -12.75
C LEU A 418 20.65 -7.17 -11.34
N GLY A 419 19.59 -6.91 -10.58
CA GLY A 419 19.37 -7.48 -9.26
C GLY A 419 19.63 -6.49 -8.14
N ALA A 420 18.60 -5.78 -7.66
CA ALA A 420 18.71 -5.03 -6.41
C ALA A 420 18.50 -5.97 -5.19
N ARG A 421 19.04 -5.57 -4.03
CA ARG A 421 18.83 -6.28 -2.76
C ARG A 421 17.74 -5.56 -1.96
N PRO A 422 16.56 -6.15 -1.71
CA PRO A 422 15.55 -5.58 -0.81
C PRO A 422 16.11 -5.28 0.59
N ILE A 423 15.79 -4.10 1.12
CA ILE A 423 16.25 -3.60 2.43
C ILE A 423 15.12 -3.13 3.35
N ALA A 424 13.95 -2.79 2.81
CA ALA A 424 12.78 -2.36 3.57
C ALA A 424 11.49 -2.56 2.77
N ASN A 425 10.40 -2.83 3.48
CA ASN A 425 9.03 -2.84 2.96
C ASN A 425 8.21 -1.70 3.59
N MET A 426 7.10 -1.36 2.94
CA MET A 426 6.06 -0.49 3.48
C MET A 426 4.66 -1.01 3.12
N ASP A 427 3.66 -0.64 3.92
CA ASP A 427 2.26 -1.04 3.73
C ASP A 427 1.30 0.12 4.02
N VAL A 428 0.33 0.37 3.12
CA VAL A 428 -0.72 1.36 3.37
C VAL A 428 -2.08 0.71 3.10
N PHE A 429 -3.04 0.92 3.99
CA PHE A 429 -4.38 0.35 3.87
C PHE A 429 -5.45 1.44 3.90
N CYS A 430 -6.41 1.39 2.97
CA CYS A 430 -7.65 2.14 3.09
C CYS A 430 -8.82 1.17 3.25
N VAL A 431 -9.50 1.21 4.40
CA VAL A 431 -10.53 0.23 4.78
C VAL A 431 -11.75 0.93 5.40
N ALA A 432 -12.91 0.26 5.40
CA ALA A 432 -14.06 0.78 6.13
C ALA A 432 -13.87 0.64 7.65
N GLU A 433 -14.58 1.46 8.43
CA GLU A 433 -14.42 1.45 9.89
C GLU A 433 -14.95 0.13 10.49
N PRO A 434 -14.18 -0.59 11.32
CA PRO A 434 -14.62 -1.85 11.91
C PRO A 434 -15.86 -1.76 12.81
N GLY A 435 -16.20 -0.58 13.35
CA GLY A 435 -17.33 -0.36 14.25
C GLY A 435 -18.64 0.04 13.58
N THR A 436 -18.63 0.49 12.32
CA THR A 436 -19.82 1.00 11.62
C THR A 436 -20.66 -0.09 10.96
N TRP A 437 -20.14 -1.32 10.82
CA TRP A 437 -20.78 -2.41 10.07
C TRP A 437 -21.13 -3.63 10.95
N ARG A 438 -22.17 -4.38 10.53
CA ARG A 438 -22.56 -5.68 11.11
C ARG A 438 -23.02 -6.64 10.01
N GLU A 439 -22.88 -7.95 10.27
CA GLU A 439 -23.42 -8.97 9.37
C GLU A 439 -24.95 -8.92 9.30
N ALA A 440 -25.51 -9.35 8.16
CA ALA A 440 -26.97 -9.41 7.99
C ALA A 440 -27.67 -10.41 8.92
N ALA A 441 -26.95 -11.42 9.41
CA ALA A 441 -27.45 -12.48 10.28
C ALA A 441 -27.30 -12.18 11.78
N ASP A 442 -26.50 -11.17 12.16
CA ASP A 442 -26.30 -10.84 13.56
C ASP A 442 -27.53 -10.10 14.12
N PRO A 443 -28.00 -10.44 15.34
CA PRO A 443 -28.99 -9.62 16.02
C PRO A 443 -28.43 -8.20 16.24
N PRO A 444 -29.27 -7.15 16.27
CA PRO A 444 -28.81 -5.77 16.43
C PRO A 444 -28.34 -5.48 17.87
N ALA A 445 -27.15 -6.01 18.21
CA ALA A 445 -26.46 -5.74 19.48
C ALA A 445 -25.96 -4.28 19.57
N GLN A 446 -25.71 -3.66 18.42
CA GLN A 446 -25.46 -2.23 18.28
C GLN A 446 -26.51 -1.62 17.33
N PRO A 447 -27.43 -0.77 17.80
CA PRO A 447 -28.51 -0.22 16.98
C PRO A 447 -28.02 0.60 15.78
N SER A 448 -26.91 1.32 15.93
CA SER A 448 -26.32 2.24 14.95
C SER A 448 -25.61 1.59 13.76
N ALA A 449 -25.12 0.35 13.89
CA ALA A 449 -24.34 -0.30 12.84
C ALA A 449 -25.15 -0.55 11.55
N ARG A 450 -24.50 -0.37 10.39
CA ARG A 450 -25.05 -0.62 9.05
C ARG A 450 -24.95 -2.11 8.71
N LYS A 451 -25.89 -2.64 7.92
CA LYS A 451 -25.77 -4.00 7.39
C LYS A 451 -24.72 -3.99 6.26
N LEU A 452 -23.82 -4.97 6.25
CA LEU A 452 -22.86 -5.16 5.16
C LEU A 452 -23.56 -5.33 3.80
N PRO A 453 -23.02 -4.75 2.71
CA PRO A 453 -23.48 -5.05 1.36
C PRO A 453 -23.23 -6.54 1.02
N PRO A 454 -24.11 -7.18 0.24
CA PRO A 454 -23.89 -8.54 -0.25
C PRO A 454 -22.55 -8.67 -0.99
N GLY A 455 -21.87 -9.81 -0.80
CA GLY A 455 -20.56 -10.08 -1.44
C GLY A 455 -19.35 -9.44 -0.76
N THR A 456 -19.54 -8.64 0.30
CA THR A 456 -18.43 -8.00 1.03
C THR A 456 -18.01 -8.77 2.29
N LEU A 457 -16.78 -8.54 2.75
CA LEU A 457 -16.26 -9.05 4.02
C LEU A 457 -16.28 -7.96 5.09
N HIS A 458 -16.50 -8.35 6.35
CA HIS A 458 -16.48 -7.42 7.48
C HIS A 458 -15.12 -6.67 7.59
N PRO A 459 -15.07 -5.33 7.78
CA PRO A 459 -13.81 -4.58 7.71
C PRO A 459 -12.76 -4.99 8.76
N ARG A 460 -13.19 -5.40 9.98
CA ARG A 460 -12.29 -6.03 10.97
C ARG A 460 -11.56 -7.26 10.41
N ARG A 461 -12.24 -8.08 9.58
CA ARG A 461 -11.63 -9.24 8.93
C ARG A 461 -10.66 -8.79 7.85
N ILE A 462 -11.06 -7.88 6.95
CA ILE A 462 -10.16 -7.26 5.96
C ILE A 462 -8.85 -6.83 6.63
N LEU A 463 -8.93 -5.92 7.62
CA LEU A 463 -7.73 -5.37 8.26
C LEU A 463 -6.89 -6.42 8.99
N THR A 464 -7.52 -7.40 9.67
CA THR A 464 -6.77 -8.47 10.36
C THR A 464 -6.04 -9.39 9.39
N ASP A 465 -6.70 -9.73 8.28
CA ASP A 465 -6.19 -10.69 7.31
C ASP A 465 -5.11 -10.02 6.43
N VAL A 466 -5.25 -8.74 6.00
CA VAL A 466 -4.19 -8.03 5.25
C VAL A 466 -2.93 -7.81 6.09
N VAL A 467 -3.08 -7.39 7.35
CA VAL A 467 -1.96 -7.21 8.28
C VAL A 467 -1.23 -8.55 8.50
N SER A 468 -1.99 -9.65 8.58
CA SER A 468 -1.41 -10.98 8.71
C SER A 468 -0.64 -11.43 7.45
N GLY A 469 -1.12 -11.10 6.24
CA GLY A 469 -0.44 -11.43 5.00
C GLY A 469 0.86 -10.66 4.81
N VAL A 470 0.85 -9.34 5.05
CA VAL A 470 2.06 -8.48 5.05
C VAL A 470 3.10 -8.99 6.05
N ARG A 471 2.69 -9.26 7.30
CA ARG A 471 3.57 -9.84 8.34
C ARG A 471 4.21 -11.14 7.86
N ASP A 472 3.36 -12.08 7.45
CA ASP A 472 3.78 -13.44 7.19
C ASP A 472 4.70 -13.55 5.97
N TYR A 473 4.58 -12.65 4.99
CA TYR A 473 5.49 -12.59 3.84
C TYR A 473 6.80 -11.85 4.18
N GLY A 474 6.71 -10.60 4.67
CA GLY A 474 7.89 -9.76 4.95
C GLY A 474 8.83 -10.37 5.99
N ASN A 475 8.28 -10.87 7.12
CA ASN A 475 9.09 -11.48 8.18
C ASN A 475 9.77 -12.78 7.70
N ARG A 476 9.13 -13.57 6.82
CA ARG A 476 9.73 -14.80 6.26
C ARG A 476 10.81 -14.51 5.21
N MET A 477 10.67 -13.42 4.46
CA MET A 477 11.73 -12.93 3.56
C MET A 477 12.94 -12.35 4.32
N GLY A 478 12.77 -11.94 5.57
CA GLY A 478 13.81 -11.23 6.33
C GLY A 478 14.03 -9.80 5.83
N ILE A 479 12.94 -9.13 5.46
CA ILE A 479 12.91 -7.73 5.05
C ILE A 479 12.01 -6.98 6.05
N PRO A 480 12.51 -5.92 6.72
CA PRO A 480 11.73 -5.23 7.73
C PRO A 480 10.63 -4.37 7.07
N THR A 481 9.41 -4.39 7.62
CA THR A 481 8.36 -3.44 7.22
C THR A 481 8.46 -2.23 8.13
N VAL A 482 8.81 -1.05 7.57
CA VAL A 482 9.32 0.09 8.36
C VAL A 482 8.46 1.35 8.26
N ASN A 483 7.55 1.46 7.30
CA ASN A 483 6.72 2.63 7.10
C ASN A 483 5.33 2.21 6.59
N GLY A 484 4.32 3.02 6.88
CA GLY A 484 2.96 2.71 6.50
C GLY A 484 1.93 3.66 7.10
N ALA A 485 0.68 3.53 6.65
CA ALA A 485 -0.45 4.34 7.10
C ALA A 485 -1.77 3.57 6.97
N VAL A 486 -2.78 3.94 7.75
CA VAL A 486 -4.13 3.38 7.60
C VAL A 486 -5.17 4.49 7.65
N TYR A 487 -5.98 4.58 6.61
CA TYR A 487 -7.05 5.56 6.47
C TYR A 487 -8.42 4.86 6.44
N PHE A 488 -9.36 5.36 7.22
CA PHE A 488 -10.70 4.78 7.37
C PHE A 488 -11.77 5.64 6.68
N ASP A 489 -12.56 5.01 5.81
CA ASP A 489 -13.79 5.57 5.23
C ASP A 489 -14.75 4.44 4.86
N ASP A 490 -16.02 4.56 5.25
CA ASP A 490 -17.05 3.55 5.01
C ASP A 490 -17.24 3.15 3.54
N ARG A 491 -16.85 4.00 2.58
CA ARG A 491 -16.93 3.67 1.15
C ARG A 491 -15.97 2.57 0.71
N TYR A 492 -14.87 2.33 1.45
CA TYR A 492 -13.97 1.21 1.17
C TYR A 492 -14.55 -0.18 1.54
N VAL A 493 -15.79 -0.26 2.07
CA VAL A 493 -16.43 -1.54 2.46
C VAL A 493 -16.56 -2.52 1.30
N GLY A 494 -16.77 -2.02 0.08
CA GLY A 494 -16.91 -2.83 -1.12
C GLY A 494 -15.60 -3.17 -1.82
N ASN A 495 -14.58 -2.33 -1.62
CA ASN A 495 -13.26 -2.51 -2.22
C ASN A 495 -12.20 -1.77 -1.35
N PRO A 496 -11.49 -2.49 -0.46
CA PRO A 496 -10.40 -1.94 0.31
C PRO A 496 -9.18 -1.67 -0.56
N LEU A 497 -8.39 -0.65 -0.23
CA LEU A 497 -7.12 -0.38 -0.90
C LEU A 497 -5.99 -0.99 -0.08
N VAL A 498 -5.10 -1.69 -0.77
CA VAL A 498 -3.95 -2.39 -0.18
C VAL A 498 -2.73 -2.04 -1.02
N PHE A 499 -1.94 -1.09 -0.53
CA PHE A 499 -0.69 -0.69 -1.15
C PHE A 499 0.46 -1.46 -0.49
N CYS A 500 1.34 -2.02 -1.31
CA CYS A 500 2.51 -2.77 -0.86
C CYS A 500 3.74 -2.15 -1.52
N GLY A 501 4.74 -1.77 -0.73
CA GLY A 501 5.96 -1.14 -1.23
C GLY A 501 7.24 -1.82 -0.79
N CYS A 502 8.28 -1.69 -1.60
CA CYS A 502 9.61 -2.23 -1.33
C CYS A 502 10.71 -1.25 -1.77
N VAL A 503 11.81 -1.26 -1.02
CA VAL A 503 13.02 -0.46 -1.27
C VAL A 503 14.22 -1.39 -1.38
N GLY A 504 15.07 -1.19 -2.38
CA GLY A 504 16.25 -2.01 -2.64
C GLY A 504 17.55 -1.22 -2.80
N LEU A 505 18.68 -1.86 -2.50
CA LEU A 505 20.03 -1.34 -2.71
C LEU A 505 20.67 -2.00 -3.94
N ILE A 506 21.19 -1.21 -4.87
CA ILE A 506 21.81 -1.70 -6.12
C ILE A 506 23.18 -1.01 -6.38
N PRO A 507 24.22 -1.74 -6.83
CA PRO A 507 25.45 -1.11 -7.29
C PRO A 507 25.20 -0.26 -8.55
N ARG A 508 25.78 0.94 -8.64
CA ARG A 508 25.52 1.88 -9.76
C ARG A 508 25.90 1.35 -11.13
N GLY A 509 26.87 0.44 -11.21
CA GLY A 509 27.26 -0.21 -12.47
C GLY A 509 26.26 -1.26 -12.98
N LEU A 510 25.20 -1.58 -12.21
CA LEU A 510 24.26 -2.67 -12.44
C LEU A 510 22.80 -2.18 -12.59
N VAL A 511 22.59 -0.88 -12.80
CA VAL A 511 21.26 -0.25 -12.91
C VAL A 511 20.62 -0.38 -14.30
N GLU A 512 21.30 -1.01 -15.27
CA GLU A 512 20.77 -1.30 -16.60
C GLU A 512 21.03 -2.77 -16.95
N GLY A 513 19.98 -3.48 -17.38
CA GLY A 513 20.06 -4.82 -17.99
C GLY A 513 19.34 -4.82 -19.34
N ARG A 514 19.80 -5.64 -20.29
CA ARG A 514 19.14 -5.88 -21.59
C ARG A 514 19.41 -7.30 -22.09
N ALA A 515 18.35 -8.00 -22.48
CA ALA A 515 18.43 -9.27 -23.21
C ALA A 515 19.17 -9.07 -24.54
N ARG A 516 19.77 -10.15 -25.05
CA ARG A 516 20.55 -10.14 -26.29
C ARG A 516 20.10 -11.29 -27.19
N ASP A 517 20.33 -11.09 -28.49
CA ASP A 517 20.24 -12.14 -29.50
C ASP A 517 21.08 -13.36 -29.08
N GLY A 518 20.45 -14.53 -28.97
CA GLY A 518 21.07 -15.78 -28.53
C GLY A 518 21.23 -15.96 -27.00
N ASP A 519 20.63 -15.09 -26.17
CA ASP A 519 20.51 -15.38 -24.73
C ASP A 519 19.38 -16.39 -24.47
N ILE A 520 19.64 -17.37 -23.60
CA ILE A 520 18.66 -18.36 -23.16
C ILE A 520 17.63 -17.71 -22.24
N ILE A 521 16.35 -18.00 -22.49
CA ILE A 521 15.22 -17.64 -21.63
C ILE A 521 15.18 -18.62 -20.47
N VAL A 522 15.55 -18.17 -19.27
CA VAL A 522 15.59 -18.99 -18.06
C VAL A 522 14.48 -18.56 -17.10
N ALA A 523 13.58 -19.48 -16.75
CA ALA A 523 12.67 -19.31 -15.62
C ALA A 523 13.33 -19.82 -14.33
N LEU A 524 13.14 -19.08 -13.25
CA LEU A 524 13.75 -19.36 -11.95
C LEU A 524 12.71 -19.28 -10.82
N GLY A 525 12.69 -20.27 -9.93
CA GLY A 525 11.90 -20.26 -8.70
C GLY A 525 10.61 -21.08 -8.74
N GLY A 526 9.49 -20.41 -8.47
CA GLY A 526 8.17 -21.02 -8.29
C GLY A 526 7.69 -21.85 -9.49
N ARG A 527 6.94 -22.92 -9.21
CA ARG A 527 6.33 -23.75 -10.27
C ARG A 527 5.03 -23.15 -10.79
N THR A 528 4.76 -23.33 -12.08
CA THR A 528 3.56 -22.89 -12.80
C THR A 528 2.31 -23.71 -12.42
N GLY A 529 1.17 -23.05 -12.25
CA GLY A 529 -0.12 -23.66 -11.90
C GLY A 529 -1.32 -22.84 -12.38
N ARG A 530 -2.56 -23.28 -12.08
CA ARG A 530 -3.80 -22.50 -12.31
C ARG A 530 -3.96 -21.41 -11.25
N ASP A 531 -2.98 -20.51 -11.20
CA ASP A 531 -2.90 -19.43 -10.23
C ASP A 531 -3.06 -18.10 -10.99
N GLY A 532 -4.10 -17.32 -10.66
CA GLY A 532 -4.36 -16.03 -11.31
C GLY A 532 -4.53 -16.07 -12.83
N ILE A 533 -5.02 -17.18 -13.40
CA ILE A 533 -5.41 -17.18 -14.81
C ILE A 533 -6.46 -16.08 -15.01
N HIS A 534 -6.24 -15.22 -16.01
CA HIS A 534 -7.04 -14.00 -16.26
C HIS A 534 -6.97 -12.95 -15.13
N GLY A 535 -5.93 -12.94 -14.30
CA GLY A 535 -5.76 -11.99 -13.20
C GLY A 535 -5.65 -10.53 -13.66
N ALA A 536 -4.79 -10.24 -14.64
CA ALA A 536 -4.65 -8.90 -15.21
C ALA A 536 -5.98 -8.36 -15.81
N THR A 537 -6.72 -9.18 -16.56
CA THR A 537 -8.02 -8.78 -17.13
C THR A 537 -9.11 -8.67 -16.06
N PHE A 538 -9.16 -9.56 -15.06
CA PHE A 538 -10.03 -9.45 -13.88
C PHE A 538 -9.78 -8.17 -13.08
N SER A 539 -8.51 -7.79 -12.90
CA SER A 539 -8.12 -6.55 -12.20
C SER A 539 -8.59 -5.28 -12.92
N SER A 540 -8.95 -5.39 -14.21
CA SER A 540 -9.44 -4.30 -15.05
C SER A 540 -10.98 -4.16 -15.07
N ALA A 541 -11.73 -5.20 -14.66
CA ALA A 541 -13.20 -5.22 -14.66
C ALA A 541 -13.82 -4.33 -13.54
N GLU A 542 -15.10 -4.48 -13.21
CA GLU A 542 -15.69 -3.92 -11.97
C GLU A 542 -15.95 -5.04 -10.94
N LEU A 543 -16.20 -4.74 -9.66
CA LEU A 543 -16.61 -5.76 -8.67
C LEU A 543 -18.13 -5.89 -8.64
N GLU A 544 -18.63 -7.11 -8.85
CA GLU A 544 -20.05 -7.46 -8.68
C GLU A 544 -20.26 -8.49 -7.56
N GLN A 545 -21.50 -8.57 -7.06
CA GLN A 545 -21.90 -9.43 -5.94
C GLN A 545 -21.56 -10.92 -6.11
N THR A 546 -21.51 -11.47 -7.33
CA THR A 546 -21.23 -12.90 -7.58
C THR A 546 -19.75 -13.23 -7.74
N HIS A 547 -18.87 -12.22 -7.84
CA HIS A 547 -17.47 -12.43 -8.21
C HIS A 547 -16.67 -13.30 -7.23
N ALA A 548 -17.06 -13.34 -5.96
CA ALA A 548 -16.40 -14.20 -4.96
C ALA A 548 -16.58 -15.71 -5.23
N ASP A 549 -17.72 -16.12 -5.79
CA ASP A 549 -17.99 -17.52 -6.16
C ASP A 549 -17.38 -17.84 -7.53
N GLU A 550 -17.51 -16.92 -8.51
CA GLU A 550 -17.07 -17.10 -9.89
C GLU A 550 -15.54 -17.06 -10.06
N PHE A 551 -14.83 -16.18 -9.34
CA PHE A 551 -13.39 -15.94 -9.52
C PHE A 551 -12.52 -16.43 -8.35
N SER A 552 -13.02 -17.43 -7.61
CA SER A 552 -12.28 -18.12 -6.54
C SER A 552 -10.87 -18.60 -6.95
N HIS A 553 -10.65 -18.88 -8.23
CA HIS A 553 -9.40 -19.38 -8.79
C HIS A 553 -8.35 -18.28 -9.02
N ALA A 554 -8.73 -17.01 -8.97
CA ALA A 554 -7.83 -15.87 -9.16
C ALA A 554 -6.98 -15.56 -7.92
N VAL A 555 -7.38 -16.04 -6.74
CA VAL A 555 -6.69 -15.80 -5.47
C VAL A 555 -5.47 -16.71 -5.33
N GLN A 556 -4.32 -16.08 -5.14
CA GLN A 556 -3.03 -16.74 -5.01
C GLN A 556 -2.58 -16.83 -3.55
N ILE A 557 -1.82 -17.87 -3.20
CA ILE A 557 -1.14 -17.98 -1.91
C ILE A 557 0.36 -18.06 -2.21
N GLY A 558 1.09 -17.01 -1.84
CA GLY A 558 2.53 -16.93 -2.07
C GLY A 558 3.36 -17.72 -1.05
N ASN A 559 4.57 -18.08 -1.47
CA ASN A 559 5.59 -18.82 -0.74
C ASN A 559 6.90 -18.02 -0.57
N ALA A 560 6.92 -17.11 0.39
CA ALA A 560 8.10 -16.31 0.76
C ALA A 560 9.40 -17.12 0.97
N ILE A 561 9.35 -18.41 1.32
CA ILE A 561 10.55 -19.23 1.51
C ILE A 561 11.20 -19.59 0.16
N GLU A 562 10.41 -19.76 -0.90
CA GLU A 562 10.95 -19.97 -2.26
C GLU A 562 11.51 -18.65 -2.79
N GLU A 563 10.79 -17.54 -2.64
CA GLU A 563 11.26 -16.22 -3.09
C GLU A 563 12.56 -15.79 -2.40
N LYS A 564 12.72 -16.13 -1.11
CA LYS A 564 13.97 -15.89 -0.38
C LYS A 564 15.15 -16.65 -1.00
N ARG A 565 14.96 -17.91 -1.39
CA ARG A 565 16.01 -18.71 -2.06
C ARG A 565 16.30 -18.16 -3.47
N VAL A 566 15.27 -17.75 -4.22
CA VAL A 566 15.42 -17.05 -5.51
C VAL A 566 16.25 -15.77 -5.37
N LEU A 567 15.94 -14.93 -4.37
CA LEU A 567 16.69 -13.72 -4.03
C LEU A 567 18.18 -14.01 -3.76
N ASP A 568 18.46 -15.01 -2.92
CA ASP A 568 19.84 -15.33 -2.55
C ASP A 568 20.63 -15.91 -3.74
N ALA A 569 20.01 -16.77 -4.56
CA ALA A 569 20.58 -17.26 -5.82
C ALA A 569 20.88 -16.13 -6.81
N ILE A 570 19.96 -15.18 -6.99
CA ILE A 570 20.14 -14.02 -7.88
C ILE A 570 21.28 -13.12 -7.39
N LEU A 571 21.32 -12.78 -6.11
CA LEU A 571 22.38 -11.92 -5.56
C LEU A 571 23.77 -12.58 -5.62
N ARG A 572 23.85 -13.91 -5.48
CA ARG A 572 25.07 -14.68 -5.75
C ARG A 572 25.44 -14.62 -7.23
N ALA A 573 24.51 -14.97 -8.13
CA ALA A 573 24.72 -14.99 -9.58
C ALA A 573 25.08 -13.61 -10.17
N ARG A 574 24.62 -12.51 -9.55
CA ARG A 574 25.00 -11.12 -9.86
C ARG A 574 26.51 -10.86 -9.74
N SER A 575 27.20 -11.64 -8.92
CA SER A 575 28.58 -11.36 -8.48
C SER A 575 29.55 -12.52 -8.79
N ALA A 576 29.10 -13.52 -9.56
CA ALA A 576 29.79 -14.81 -9.71
C ALA A 576 30.47 -15.03 -11.09
N GLY A 577 30.25 -14.15 -12.06
CA GLY A 577 30.91 -14.21 -13.36
C GLY A 577 32.36 -13.73 -13.34
N GLU A 578 33.00 -13.78 -14.51
CA GLU A 578 34.35 -13.25 -14.72
C GLU A 578 34.45 -11.78 -14.27
N ASP A 579 35.56 -11.44 -13.59
CA ASP A 579 35.80 -10.14 -12.96
C ASP A 579 34.68 -9.63 -12.01
N GLY A 580 33.80 -10.52 -11.53
CA GLY A 580 32.68 -10.19 -10.64
C GLY A 580 31.42 -9.72 -11.37
N ALA A 581 31.32 -9.92 -12.69
CA ALA A 581 30.14 -9.57 -13.47
C ALA A 581 28.93 -10.50 -13.19
N PRO A 582 27.69 -10.06 -13.48
CA PRO A 582 26.51 -10.93 -13.45
C PRO A 582 26.57 -12.07 -14.47
N LEU A 583 26.01 -13.23 -14.10
CA LEU A 583 25.86 -14.38 -15.00
C LEU A 583 24.73 -14.20 -16.05
N TYR A 584 23.89 -13.18 -15.92
CA TYR A 584 22.76 -12.87 -16.79
C TYR A 584 22.88 -11.44 -17.38
N SER A 585 22.23 -11.20 -18.51
CA SER A 585 22.26 -9.92 -19.26
C SER A 585 21.07 -9.00 -18.94
N ALA A 586 19.95 -9.59 -18.51
CA ALA A 586 18.75 -8.94 -18.00
C ALA A 586 17.94 -9.90 -17.12
N MET A 587 17.00 -9.36 -16.37
CA MET A 587 15.91 -10.12 -15.75
C MET A 587 14.63 -9.29 -15.71
N THR A 588 13.51 -9.92 -15.39
CA THR A 588 12.28 -9.27 -14.92
C THR A 588 11.50 -10.25 -14.03
N ASP A 589 10.53 -9.75 -13.26
CA ASP A 589 9.62 -10.60 -12.50
C ASP A 589 8.57 -11.27 -13.40
N CYS A 590 7.88 -12.28 -12.88
CA CYS A 590 6.80 -12.97 -13.57
C CYS A 590 5.47 -12.76 -12.83
N GLY A 591 4.98 -11.53 -12.86
CA GLY A 591 3.73 -11.07 -12.27
C GLY A 591 2.50 -11.27 -13.17
N ALA A 592 1.76 -10.18 -13.41
CA ALA A 592 0.51 -10.18 -14.18
C ALA A 592 0.73 -10.63 -15.63
N GLY A 593 -0.18 -11.47 -16.17
CA GLY A 593 0.00 -12.12 -17.47
C GLY A 593 1.13 -13.17 -17.53
N GLY A 594 1.90 -13.38 -16.46
CA GLY A 594 2.88 -14.45 -16.36
C GLY A 594 4.04 -14.36 -17.37
N PHE A 595 4.39 -15.51 -17.97
CA PHE A 595 5.46 -15.56 -18.97
C PHE A 595 5.13 -14.73 -20.21
N SER A 596 3.84 -14.51 -20.50
CA SER A 596 3.36 -13.64 -21.58
C SER A 596 3.90 -12.22 -21.48
N SER A 597 3.82 -11.59 -20.30
CA SER A 597 4.36 -10.24 -20.10
C SER A 597 5.89 -10.29 -19.98
N ALA A 598 6.42 -11.15 -19.12
CA ALA A 598 7.86 -11.19 -18.83
C ALA A 598 8.73 -11.44 -20.07
N VAL A 599 8.41 -12.46 -20.88
CA VAL A 599 9.15 -12.74 -22.13
C VAL A 599 8.74 -11.76 -23.24
N GLY A 600 7.47 -11.35 -23.28
CA GLY A 600 6.95 -10.39 -24.26
C GLY A 600 7.59 -9.01 -24.17
N GLU A 601 7.92 -8.55 -22.96
CA GLU A 601 8.59 -7.28 -22.71
C GLU A 601 10.11 -7.38 -22.95
N MET A 602 10.77 -8.38 -22.35
CA MET A 602 12.22 -8.61 -22.56
C MET A 602 12.57 -8.84 -24.04
N GLY A 603 11.67 -9.49 -24.79
CA GLY A 603 11.84 -9.79 -26.20
C GLY A 603 11.42 -8.68 -27.17
N LYS A 604 10.89 -7.52 -26.72
CA LYS A 604 10.24 -6.51 -27.60
C LYS A 604 11.01 -6.20 -28.89
N ASP A 605 12.30 -5.94 -28.78
CA ASP A 605 13.15 -5.54 -29.92
C ASP A 605 13.81 -6.72 -30.67
N LEU A 606 13.66 -7.96 -30.16
CA LEU A 606 14.39 -9.16 -30.59
C LEU A 606 13.50 -10.28 -31.15
N GLY A 607 12.28 -10.44 -30.64
CA GLY A 607 11.53 -11.69 -30.72
C GLY A 607 12.04 -12.76 -29.74
N ALA A 608 11.34 -13.90 -29.68
CA ALA A 608 11.67 -15.02 -28.80
C ALA A 608 11.07 -16.33 -29.32
N GLU A 609 11.76 -17.46 -29.18
CA GLU A 609 11.16 -18.80 -29.30
C GLU A 609 11.01 -19.42 -27.90
N VAL A 610 9.81 -19.90 -27.55
CA VAL A 610 9.48 -20.40 -26.20
C VAL A 610 8.85 -21.79 -26.27
N HIS A 611 9.38 -22.75 -25.50
CA HIS A 611 8.87 -24.11 -25.37
C HIS A 611 8.14 -24.32 -24.05
N LEU A 612 6.81 -24.19 -24.09
CA LEU A 612 5.93 -24.20 -22.92
C LEU A 612 5.92 -25.55 -22.17
N ASP A 613 6.22 -26.66 -22.85
CA ASP A 613 6.33 -27.98 -22.21
C ASP A 613 7.59 -28.16 -21.34
N ARG A 614 8.52 -27.19 -21.35
CA ARG A 614 9.70 -27.17 -20.46
C ARG A 614 9.46 -26.44 -19.14
N ALA A 615 8.33 -25.72 -19.00
CA ALA A 615 8.03 -24.98 -17.78
C ALA A 615 7.79 -25.93 -16.57
N PRO A 616 8.31 -25.61 -15.38
CA PRO A 616 8.17 -26.48 -14.21
C PRO A 616 6.75 -26.36 -13.65
N LEU A 617 6.02 -27.48 -13.50
CA LEU A 617 4.59 -27.46 -13.15
C LEU A 617 4.32 -27.91 -11.71
N LYS A 618 3.38 -27.23 -11.02
CA LYS A 618 2.88 -27.64 -9.68
C LYS A 618 2.19 -29.01 -9.74
N TYR A 619 1.44 -29.26 -10.81
CA TYR A 619 0.72 -30.50 -11.08
C TYR A 619 0.55 -30.72 -12.59
N ARG A 620 0.35 -31.99 -13.00
CA ARG A 620 0.01 -32.32 -14.39
C ARG A 620 -1.40 -31.82 -14.75
N GLY A 621 -1.62 -31.59 -16.04
CA GLY A 621 -2.95 -31.32 -16.58
C GLY A 621 -3.23 -29.86 -16.94
N LEU A 622 -2.20 -29.01 -16.97
CA LEU A 622 -2.25 -27.67 -17.55
C LEU A 622 -2.15 -27.74 -19.08
N SER A 623 -2.92 -26.91 -19.77
CA SER A 623 -2.79 -26.65 -21.21
C SER A 623 -1.65 -25.68 -21.50
N TYR A 624 -1.26 -25.56 -22.78
CA TYR A 624 -0.21 -24.64 -23.21
C TYR A 624 -0.57 -23.17 -22.88
N THR A 625 -1.82 -22.77 -23.12
CA THR A 625 -2.35 -21.45 -22.76
C THR A 625 -2.27 -21.20 -21.25
N GLU A 626 -2.74 -22.15 -20.42
CA GLU A 626 -2.68 -22.03 -18.95
C GLU A 626 -1.25 -21.95 -18.40
N ILE A 627 -0.27 -22.58 -19.07
CA ILE A 627 1.15 -22.47 -18.69
C ILE A 627 1.69 -21.07 -18.98
N TRP A 628 1.31 -20.49 -20.12
CA TRP A 628 1.82 -19.22 -20.62
C TRP A 628 1.33 -18.02 -19.80
N ILE A 629 0.01 -17.95 -19.56
CA ILE A 629 -0.64 -16.84 -18.84
C ILE A 629 -0.79 -17.07 -17.33
N SER A 630 -0.20 -18.14 -16.78
CA SER A 630 -0.19 -18.38 -15.34
C SER A 630 0.50 -17.25 -14.60
N GLU A 631 -0.16 -16.68 -13.59
CA GLU A 631 0.39 -15.67 -12.68
C GLU A 631 0.93 -16.31 -11.38
N ALA A 632 1.33 -17.57 -11.43
CA ALA A 632 1.95 -18.27 -10.30
C ALA A 632 3.14 -17.47 -9.72
N GLN A 633 3.17 -17.39 -8.39
CA GLN A 633 4.07 -16.50 -7.67
C GLN A 633 5.51 -17.03 -7.58
N GLU A 634 6.41 -16.21 -7.03
CA GLU A 634 7.82 -16.53 -6.77
C GLU A 634 8.66 -16.89 -8.01
N ARG A 635 8.29 -16.38 -9.19
CA ARG A 635 8.99 -16.62 -10.46
C ARG A 635 9.69 -15.36 -10.97
N MET A 636 10.91 -15.57 -11.49
CA MET A 636 11.68 -14.57 -12.25
C MET A 636 12.01 -15.14 -13.64
N VAL A 637 12.17 -14.26 -14.63
CA VAL A 637 12.69 -14.60 -15.96
C VAL A 637 14.03 -13.91 -16.17
N LEU A 638 15.05 -14.65 -16.59
CA LEU A 638 16.41 -14.16 -16.82
C LEU A 638 16.80 -14.40 -18.29
N ALA A 639 17.57 -13.46 -18.86
CA ALA A 639 18.29 -13.65 -20.11
C ALA A 639 19.73 -14.08 -19.80
N VAL A 640 20.11 -15.30 -20.20
CA VAL A 640 21.37 -15.94 -19.79
C VAL A 640 22.17 -16.37 -21.00
N SER A 641 23.38 -15.83 -21.16
CA SER A 641 24.27 -16.29 -22.24
C SER A 641 24.60 -17.78 -22.07
N PRO A 642 24.55 -18.62 -23.13
CA PRO A 642 24.75 -20.08 -23.01
C PRO A 642 26.01 -20.51 -22.25
N ARG A 643 27.08 -19.70 -22.32
CA ARG A 643 28.35 -19.96 -21.61
C ARG A 643 28.27 -19.84 -20.08
N ASN A 644 27.27 -19.12 -19.57
CA ASN A 644 27.08 -18.85 -18.14
C ASN A 644 26.07 -19.82 -17.49
N LEU A 645 25.32 -20.59 -18.29
CA LEU A 645 24.20 -21.41 -17.85
C LEU A 645 24.61 -22.49 -16.82
N GLU A 646 25.73 -23.19 -17.06
CA GLU A 646 26.26 -24.20 -16.13
C GLU A 646 26.65 -23.59 -14.77
N ALA A 647 27.24 -22.38 -14.77
CA ALA A 647 27.60 -21.66 -13.55
C ALA A 647 26.36 -21.16 -12.78
N LEU A 648 25.31 -20.75 -13.51
CA LEU A 648 24.03 -20.37 -12.90
C LEU A 648 23.34 -21.59 -12.28
N GLN A 649 23.25 -22.71 -13.01
CA GLN A 649 22.68 -23.96 -12.51
C GLN A 649 23.36 -24.43 -11.22
N ALA A 650 24.69 -24.37 -11.15
CA ALA A 650 25.43 -24.74 -9.93
C ALA A 650 25.05 -23.88 -8.71
N ILE A 651 24.82 -22.58 -8.89
CA ILE A 651 24.33 -21.69 -7.80
C ILE A 651 22.89 -22.07 -7.42
N CYS A 652 22.03 -22.33 -8.42
CA CYS A 652 20.66 -22.74 -8.19
C CYS A 652 20.56 -24.07 -7.43
N ASP A 653 21.38 -25.07 -7.77
CA ASP A 653 21.43 -26.36 -7.07
C ASP A 653 21.84 -26.21 -5.59
N GLU A 654 22.81 -25.32 -5.31
CA GLU A 654 23.28 -25.02 -3.94
C GLU A 654 22.24 -24.28 -3.09
N GLU A 655 21.54 -23.29 -3.66
CA GLU A 655 20.40 -22.59 -3.02
C GLU A 655 19.08 -23.39 -3.13
N HIS A 656 19.15 -24.58 -3.74
CA HIS A 656 18.06 -25.49 -4.08
C HIS A 656 16.95 -24.89 -4.98
N VAL A 657 17.18 -23.77 -5.65
CA VAL A 657 16.20 -23.09 -6.52
C VAL A 657 16.01 -23.86 -7.82
N GLU A 658 14.76 -24.03 -8.26
CA GLU A 658 14.46 -24.69 -9.53
C GLU A 658 14.72 -23.74 -10.72
N LEU A 659 15.56 -24.20 -11.66
CA LEU A 659 15.88 -23.52 -12.92
C LEU A 659 15.24 -24.27 -14.09
N SER A 660 14.74 -23.55 -15.09
CA SER A 660 14.22 -24.16 -16.33
C SER A 660 14.52 -23.33 -17.57
N GLU A 661 15.12 -23.98 -18.57
CA GLU A 661 15.37 -23.41 -19.90
C GLU A 661 14.08 -23.42 -20.72
N LEU A 662 13.46 -22.25 -20.92
CA LEU A 662 12.23 -22.13 -21.70
C LEU A 662 12.50 -21.98 -23.20
N GLY A 663 13.62 -21.38 -23.61
CA GLY A 663 13.88 -21.09 -25.03
C GLY A 663 15.00 -20.08 -25.23
N GLU A 664 14.91 -19.27 -26.29
CA GLU A 664 15.98 -18.36 -26.74
C GLU A 664 15.40 -17.02 -27.21
N PHE A 665 16.08 -15.91 -26.86
CA PHE A 665 15.76 -14.57 -27.35
C PHE A 665 16.40 -14.33 -28.73
N GLY A 666 15.66 -13.68 -29.62
CA GLY A 666 16.08 -13.41 -31.00
C GLY A 666 15.37 -14.30 -32.01
N THR A 667 14.59 -13.70 -32.91
CA THR A 667 14.04 -14.36 -34.10
C THR A 667 14.23 -13.47 -35.33
N PRO A 668 14.38 -14.03 -36.56
CA PRO A 668 14.76 -13.23 -37.74
C PRO A 668 13.75 -12.13 -38.09
N GLU A 669 12.46 -12.40 -37.86
CA GLU A 669 11.34 -11.50 -38.11
C GLU A 669 10.93 -10.65 -36.88
N ARG A 670 11.56 -10.87 -35.71
CA ARG A 670 11.09 -10.37 -34.39
C ARG A 670 9.67 -10.82 -34.06
N ASP A 671 9.40 -12.09 -34.32
CA ASP A 671 8.22 -12.79 -33.85
C ASP A 671 8.45 -13.36 -32.43
N LEU A 672 7.38 -13.38 -31.64
CA LEU A 672 7.21 -14.30 -30.51
C LEU A 672 6.63 -15.62 -31.06
N VAL A 673 7.42 -16.68 -30.98
CA VAL A 673 7.08 -18.04 -31.44
C VAL A 673 6.85 -18.93 -30.22
N LEU A 674 5.65 -19.49 -30.11
CA LEU A 674 5.21 -20.30 -28.97
C LEU A 674 5.08 -21.76 -29.41
N CYS A 675 5.80 -22.64 -28.73
CA CYS A 675 5.90 -24.06 -29.00
C CYS A 675 5.41 -24.90 -27.81
N PHE A 676 4.71 -26.00 -28.08
CA PHE A 676 4.35 -27.01 -27.07
C PHE A 676 4.43 -28.41 -27.65
N GLN A 677 5.20 -29.30 -27.00
CA GLN A 677 5.43 -30.69 -27.42
C GLN A 677 5.92 -30.80 -28.88
N GLY A 678 6.82 -29.90 -29.28
CA GLY A 678 7.39 -29.83 -30.64
C GLY A 678 6.42 -29.34 -31.72
N ARG A 679 5.35 -28.64 -31.36
CA ARG A 679 4.40 -28.00 -32.29
C ARG A 679 4.35 -26.51 -32.03
N GLU A 680 4.38 -25.69 -33.09
CA GLU A 680 4.02 -24.27 -33.00
C GLU A 680 2.53 -24.19 -32.63
N VAL A 681 2.24 -23.48 -31.54
CA VAL A 681 0.89 -23.22 -31.01
C VAL A 681 0.49 -21.75 -31.11
N GLY A 682 1.43 -20.85 -31.40
CA GLY A 682 1.17 -19.44 -31.68
C GLY A 682 2.41 -18.71 -32.23
N ARG A 683 2.18 -17.65 -33.01
CA ARG A 683 3.19 -16.76 -33.59
C ARG A 683 2.64 -15.33 -33.71
N LEU A 684 3.23 -14.39 -32.97
CA LEU A 684 2.85 -12.98 -32.97
C LEU A 684 4.02 -12.09 -33.36
N SER A 685 3.76 -11.08 -34.20
CA SER A 685 4.70 -9.99 -34.43
C SER A 685 4.83 -9.12 -33.19
N MET A 686 6.06 -8.86 -32.73
CA MET A 686 6.29 -8.03 -31.55
C MET A 686 5.94 -6.55 -31.80
N GLU A 687 6.04 -6.08 -33.05
CA GLU A 687 5.57 -4.75 -33.46
C GLU A 687 4.05 -4.62 -33.26
N PHE A 688 3.26 -5.60 -33.73
CA PHE A 688 1.81 -5.58 -33.52
C PHE A 688 1.44 -5.73 -32.03
N LEU A 689 2.12 -6.63 -31.30
CA LEU A 689 1.84 -6.86 -29.88
C LEU A 689 2.03 -5.60 -29.03
N HIS A 690 3.06 -4.81 -29.30
CA HIS A 690 3.39 -3.63 -28.49
C HIS A 690 2.84 -2.31 -29.01
N ASP A 691 2.75 -2.14 -30.34
CA ASP A 691 2.44 -0.85 -30.96
C ASP A 691 1.10 -0.88 -31.77
N GLY A 692 0.42 -2.04 -31.82
CA GLY A 692 -0.87 -2.23 -32.52
C GLY A 692 -2.13 -1.83 -31.74
N LEU A 693 -2.02 -1.43 -30.47
CA LEU A 693 -3.16 -1.06 -29.62
C LEU A 693 -3.77 0.29 -30.04
N PRO A 694 -5.07 0.37 -30.39
CA PRO A 694 -5.75 1.64 -30.63
C PRO A 694 -6.01 2.40 -29.32
N MET A 695 -5.31 3.53 -29.12
CA MET A 695 -5.47 4.38 -27.95
C MET A 695 -6.76 5.24 -28.03
N PRO A 696 -7.64 5.22 -27.00
CA PRO A 696 -8.86 6.01 -26.99
C PRO A 696 -8.59 7.49 -26.71
N THR A 697 -9.56 8.34 -27.05
CA THR A 697 -9.68 9.71 -26.51
C THR A 697 -10.78 9.71 -25.44
N LYS A 698 -10.49 10.24 -24.26
CA LYS A 698 -11.44 10.34 -23.13
C LYS A 698 -11.91 11.77 -22.91
N GLU A 699 -13.19 11.95 -22.60
CA GLU A 699 -13.75 13.22 -22.13
C GLU A 699 -13.59 13.32 -20.61
N ALA A 700 -13.18 14.48 -20.11
CA ALA A 700 -13.01 14.75 -18.68
C ALA A 700 -13.72 16.07 -18.31
N ARG A 701 -14.43 16.07 -17.18
CA ARG A 701 -15.23 17.21 -16.73
C ARG A 701 -14.99 17.48 -15.25
N TRP A 702 -14.76 18.73 -14.90
CA TRP A 702 -14.71 19.17 -13.51
C TRP A 702 -15.69 20.30 -13.26
N GLU A 703 -16.44 20.18 -12.17
CA GLU A 703 -17.22 21.26 -11.60
C GLU A 703 -16.78 21.46 -10.16
N ALA A 704 -16.32 22.67 -9.82
CA ALA A 704 -15.92 22.99 -8.46
C ALA A 704 -17.13 22.80 -7.49
N PRO A 705 -16.97 22.07 -6.37
CA PRO A 705 -18.06 21.84 -5.43
C PRO A 705 -18.69 23.15 -4.92
N ASN A 706 -20.02 23.20 -4.91
CA ASN A 706 -20.73 24.38 -4.39
C ASN A 706 -20.75 24.37 -2.86
N SER A 707 -19.83 25.12 -2.24
CA SER A 707 -19.69 25.25 -0.78
C SER A 707 -21.02 25.51 -0.05
N LYS A 708 -21.88 26.37 -0.60
CA LYS A 708 -23.18 26.74 -0.02
C LYS A 708 -24.26 25.66 -0.14
N SER A 709 -24.08 24.70 -1.04
CA SER A 709 -25.06 23.61 -1.24
C SER A 709 -24.83 22.42 -0.30
N GLN A 710 -23.62 22.27 0.24
CA GLN A 710 -23.25 21.10 1.05
C GLN A 710 -23.33 21.36 2.55
N THR A 711 -23.21 22.62 3.01
CA THR A 711 -23.42 22.98 4.44
C THR A 711 -24.85 22.67 4.90
N ALA A 712 -25.85 22.81 4.01
CA ALA A 712 -27.25 22.50 4.30
C ALA A 712 -27.55 21.03 4.66
N ASN A 713 -26.64 20.09 4.35
CA ASN A 713 -26.76 18.66 4.66
C ASN A 713 -25.82 18.19 5.78
N ARG A 714 -25.01 19.08 6.37
CA ARG A 714 -24.15 18.75 7.52
C ARG A 714 -24.93 19.02 8.80
N ASN A 715 -24.84 18.11 9.77
CA ASN A 715 -25.38 18.37 11.10
C ASN A 715 -24.71 19.63 11.67
N SER A 716 -25.50 20.60 12.09
CA SER A 716 -25.02 21.72 12.89
C SER A 716 -24.55 21.19 14.25
N GLY A 717 -23.25 21.17 14.44
CA GLY A 717 -22.65 20.81 15.72
C GLY A 717 -23.00 21.85 16.79
N GLY A 718 -23.15 21.40 18.03
CA GLY A 718 -23.00 22.29 19.17
C GLY A 718 -21.53 22.71 19.32
N GLU A 719 -21.27 23.78 20.07
CA GLU A 719 -19.90 24.11 20.49
C GLU A 719 -19.36 22.98 21.38
N VAL A 720 -18.21 22.41 21.01
CA VAL A 720 -17.53 21.34 21.75
C VAL A 720 -16.26 21.93 22.38
N PRO A 721 -16.04 21.80 23.70
CA PRO A 721 -14.82 22.29 24.34
C PRO A 721 -13.56 21.70 23.71
N VAL A 722 -12.52 22.51 23.51
CA VAL A 722 -11.28 22.11 22.82
C VAL A 722 -10.63 20.87 23.46
N GLY A 723 -10.67 20.72 24.79
CA GLY A 723 -10.17 19.52 25.47
C GLY A 723 -10.98 18.24 25.19
N GLU A 724 -12.30 18.36 25.05
CA GLU A 724 -13.17 17.25 24.66
C GLU A 724 -12.98 16.89 23.18
N ALA A 725 -12.86 17.91 22.32
CA ALA A 725 -12.59 17.74 20.90
C ALA A 725 -11.25 17.05 20.63
N LEU A 726 -10.18 17.43 21.35
CA LEU A 726 -8.88 16.75 21.30
C LEU A 726 -9.01 15.26 21.66
N THR A 727 -9.74 14.96 22.74
CA THR A 727 -9.92 13.57 23.20
C THR A 727 -10.71 12.75 22.17
N GLY A 728 -11.73 13.33 21.56
CA GLY A 728 -12.50 12.71 20.48
C GLY A 728 -11.69 12.50 19.20
N LEU A 729 -10.83 13.46 18.83
CA LEU A 729 -9.93 13.36 17.67
C LEU A 729 -8.86 12.29 17.87
N LEU A 730 -8.21 12.22 19.04
CA LEU A 730 -7.26 11.14 19.33
C LEU A 730 -7.94 9.76 19.31
N GLY A 731 -9.21 9.69 19.69
CA GLY A 731 -10.04 8.48 19.57
C GLY A 731 -10.58 8.19 18.16
N HIS A 732 -10.37 9.06 17.17
CA HIS A 732 -10.80 8.84 15.79
C HIS A 732 -9.82 7.91 15.08
N PRO A 733 -10.26 6.84 14.37
CA PRO A 733 -9.38 5.77 13.89
C PRO A 733 -8.26 6.23 12.91
N ASN A 734 -8.44 7.34 12.19
CA ASN A 734 -7.39 7.94 11.34
C ASN A 734 -6.23 8.54 12.15
N ILE A 735 -6.51 9.19 13.28
CA ILE A 735 -5.50 9.81 14.16
C ILE A 735 -4.98 8.81 15.21
N ALA A 736 -5.84 7.89 15.65
CA ALA A 736 -5.54 6.90 16.68
C ALA A 736 -4.31 6.04 16.36
N SER A 737 -3.68 5.53 17.42
CA SER A 737 -2.44 4.76 17.32
C SER A 737 -2.58 3.52 16.45
N LYS A 738 -1.66 3.37 15.49
CA LYS A 738 -1.54 2.18 14.64
C LYS A 738 -0.68 1.07 15.27
N HIS A 739 -0.35 1.16 16.57
CA HIS A 739 0.64 0.30 17.24
C HIS A 739 0.39 -1.21 17.09
N TRP A 740 -0.87 -1.65 17.11
CA TRP A 740 -1.21 -3.07 16.99
C TRP A 740 -0.76 -3.66 15.65
N ILE A 741 -0.92 -2.88 14.57
CA ILE A 741 -0.47 -3.22 13.21
C ILE A 741 1.04 -3.26 13.17
N ILE A 742 1.67 -2.15 13.55
CA ILE A 742 3.13 -1.97 13.47
C ILE A 742 3.85 -3.11 14.21
N ARG A 743 3.41 -3.45 15.44
CA ARG A 743 4.00 -4.53 16.26
C ARG A 743 3.84 -5.94 15.71
N GLN A 744 3.10 -6.16 14.62
CA GLN A 744 3.09 -7.45 13.93
C GLN A 744 4.39 -7.68 13.16
N TYR A 745 5.03 -6.62 12.68
CA TYR A 745 6.12 -6.70 11.69
C TYR A 745 7.50 -6.72 12.34
N ASP A 746 8.46 -7.29 11.63
CA ASP A 746 9.88 -7.07 11.93
C ASP A 746 10.30 -5.66 11.48
N HIS A 747 11.10 -4.97 12.30
CA HIS A 747 11.68 -3.64 12.01
C HIS A 747 13.21 -3.60 12.16
N GLU A 748 13.85 -4.71 12.51
CA GLU A 748 15.27 -4.77 12.91
C GLU A 748 16.10 -5.79 12.10
N VAL A 749 15.48 -6.71 11.39
CA VAL A 749 16.18 -7.66 10.52
C VAL A 749 17.06 -6.92 9.50
N GLN A 750 18.20 -7.52 9.17
CA GLN A 750 19.35 -6.89 8.51
C GLN A 750 20.14 -5.87 9.36
N GLY A 751 19.62 -5.39 10.50
CA GLY A 751 20.36 -4.58 11.48
C GLY A 751 20.59 -3.11 11.10
N ASN A 752 19.85 -2.58 10.12
CA ASN A 752 20.14 -1.29 9.48
C ASN A 752 19.18 -0.15 9.88
N THR A 753 18.14 -0.41 10.68
CA THR A 753 17.12 0.59 11.06
C THR A 753 17.61 1.50 12.19
N ILE A 754 17.70 2.80 11.89
CA ILE A 754 18.16 3.86 12.80
C ILE A 754 16.98 4.52 13.52
N VAL A 755 15.98 4.97 12.75
CA VAL A 755 14.69 5.48 13.26
C VAL A 755 13.63 4.46 12.90
N LYS A 756 12.90 3.98 13.91
CA LYS A 756 11.86 2.94 13.82
C LYS A 756 10.48 3.58 13.70
N PRO A 757 9.46 2.86 13.18
CA PRO A 757 8.10 3.40 13.10
C PRO A 757 7.46 3.72 14.46
N LEU A 758 7.96 3.13 15.56
CA LEU A 758 7.58 3.50 16.93
C LEU A 758 8.79 4.00 17.73
N THR A 759 8.66 5.20 18.30
CA THR A 759 9.73 5.95 18.99
C THR A 759 9.36 6.32 20.43
N GLY A 760 10.24 7.07 21.11
CA GLY A 760 10.14 7.41 22.52
C GLY A 760 10.50 6.27 23.48
N PRO A 761 10.71 6.56 24.79
CA PRO A 761 11.19 5.58 25.76
C PRO A 761 10.25 4.39 26.00
N GLY A 762 8.94 4.57 25.81
CA GLY A 762 7.95 3.48 25.85
C GLY A 762 7.71 2.79 24.50
N GLY A 763 8.38 3.22 23.43
CA GLY A 763 8.15 2.70 22.07
C GLY A 763 6.70 2.89 21.61
N ARG A 764 6.12 4.06 21.89
CA ARG A 764 4.69 4.39 21.68
C ARG A 764 4.46 5.53 20.69
N GLY A 765 5.44 6.40 20.42
CA GLY A 765 5.26 7.54 19.52
C GLY A 765 5.28 7.15 18.04
N PRO A 766 4.33 7.62 17.21
CA PRO A 766 4.35 7.37 15.77
C PRO A 766 5.49 8.16 15.12
N SER A 767 6.50 7.52 14.58
CA SER A 767 7.54 8.24 13.84
C SER A 767 6.98 8.74 12.51
N ASP A 768 7.20 10.02 12.18
CA ASP A 768 6.78 10.62 10.90
C ASP A 768 7.31 9.80 9.70
N ALA A 769 8.54 9.30 9.85
CA ALA A 769 9.23 8.48 8.88
C ALA A 769 10.17 7.48 9.59
N SER A 770 10.61 6.45 8.86
CA SER A 770 11.69 5.55 9.32
C SER A 770 12.99 5.84 8.58
N VAL A 771 14.12 5.63 9.24
CA VAL A 771 15.46 5.87 8.68
C VAL A 771 16.29 4.60 8.73
N LEU A 772 16.93 4.24 7.63
CA LEU A 772 17.87 3.13 7.53
C LEU A 772 19.27 3.63 7.15
N GLU A 773 20.31 2.88 7.50
CA GLU A 773 21.67 2.98 6.93
C GLU A 773 21.88 1.80 5.94
N PRO A 774 21.61 1.97 4.63
CA PRO A 774 21.65 0.83 3.68
C PRO A 774 23.04 0.22 3.48
N VAL A 775 24.08 1.03 3.71
CA VAL A 775 25.50 0.67 3.58
C VAL A 775 26.16 0.98 4.93
N ALA A 776 26.34 -0.06 5.74
CA ALA A 776 26.77 0.05 7.13
C ALA A 776 28.12 0.77 7.30
N GLY A 777 28.19 1.66 8.29
CA GLY A 777 29.41 2.39 8.64
C GLY A 777 29.73 3.60 7.74
N THR A 778 28.83 3.98 6.82
CA THR A 778 28.98 5.18 5.99
C THR A 778 28.47 6.44 6.69
N GLY A 779 27.60 6.28 7.69
CA GLY A 779 26.86 7.36 8.34
C GLY A 779 25.79 8.00 7.44
N ARG A 780 25.57 7.49 6.22
CA ARG A 780 24.57 7.98 5.27
C ARG A 780 23.34 7.07 5.29
N GLY A 781 22.17 7.67 5.39
CA GLY A 781 20.91 6.94 5.45
C GLY A 781 19.94 7.29 4.34
N ILE A 782 18.84 6.56 4.34
CA ILE A 782 17.61 6.88 3.62
C ILE A 782 16.48 7.02 4.64
N ALA A 783 15.62 8.00 4.44
CA ALA A 783 14.34 8.14 5.12
C ALA A 783 13.22 7.64 4.18
N ILE A 784 12.19 7.00 4.75
CA ILE A 784 11.06 6.44 4.03
C ILE A 784 9.77 6.94 4.72
N ALA A 785 8.88 7.54 3.94
CA ALA A 785 7.59 8.08 4.41
C ALA A 785 6.52 8.06 3.31
N CYS A 786 5.29 8.39 3.69
CA CYS A 786 4.17 8.62 2.78
C CYS A 786 3.34 9.85 3.19
N GLY A 787 2.45 10.28 2.31
CA GLY A 787 1.38 11.25 2.56
C GLY A 787 0.09 10.84 1.83
N LEU A 788 -1.06 11.04 2.46
CA LEU A 788 -2.34 10.46 2.04
C LEU A 788 -3.53 11.31 2.52
N ASN A 789 -4.08 12.16 1.63
CA ASN A 789 -5.13 13.13 1.99
C ASN A 789 -6.48 12.94 1.24
N PRO A 790 -7.12 11.75 1.19
CA PRO A 790 -8.39 11.54 0.47
C PRO A 790 -9.48 12.53 0.89
N GLY A 791 -9.45 12.94 2.16
CA GLY A 791 -10.40 13.88 2.73
C GLY A 791 -10.38 15.28 2.13
N ILE A 792 -9.22 15.74 1.63
CA ILE A 792 -9.06 17.04 0.94
C ILE A 792 -9.52 16.94 -0.52
N GLY A 793 -9.47 15.75 -1.12
CA GLY A 793 -9.85 15.48 -2.51
C GLY A 793 -11.33 15.17 -2.73
N ASP A 794 -12.07 14.86 -1.66
CA ASP A 794 -13.45 14.39 -1.74
C ASP A 794 -14.44 15.51 -2.12
N SER A 795 -14.86 15.54 -3.38
CA SER A 795 -15.85 16.49 -3.92
C SER A 795 -17.21 16.42 -3.21
N GLY A 796 -17.58 15.27 -2.63
CA GLY A 796 -18.76 15.10 -1.77
C GLY A 796 -18.66 15.83 -0.43
N LEU A 797 -17.45 16.25 -0.06
CA LEU A 797 -17.14 17.05 1.12
C LEU A 797 -16.63 18.47 0.80
N GLY A 798 -16.71 18.90 -0.46
CA GLY A 798 -16.25 20.21 -0.91
C GLY A 798 -14.78 20.23 -1.37
N GLY A 799 -14.17 19.05 -1.49
CA GLY A 799 -12.77 18.84 -1.80
C GLY A 799 -12.36 19.09 -3.26
N ASP A 800 -11.05 19.19 -3.46
CA ASP A 800 -10.39 19.34 -4.76
C ASP A 800 -9.22 18.33 -4.88
N PRO A 801 -9.29 17.35 -5.81
CA PRO A 801 -8.21 16.40 -6.07
C PRO A 801 -6.85 17.04 -6.41
N TYR A 802 -6.84 18.27 -6.94
CA TYR A 802 -5.61 19.05 -7.14
C TYR A 802 -4.96 19.39 -5.78
N GLN A 803 -5.75 19.86 -4.81
CA GLN A 803 -5.24 20.16 -3.46
C GLN A 803 -4.88 18.88 -2.69
N MET A 804 -5.59 17.77 -2.90
CA MET A 804 -5.19 16.46 -2.35
C MET A 804 -3.80 16.05 -2.81
N ALA A 805 -3.51 16.14 -4.12
CA ALA A 805 -2.20 15.76 -4.65
C ALA A 805 -1.08 16.65 -4.08
N LEU A 806 -1.32 17.96 -3.97
CA LEU A 806 -0.38 18.87 -3.32
C LEU A 806 -0.17 18.54 -1.84
N ALA A 807 -1.24 18.30 -1.09
CA ALA A 807 -1.18 17.98 0.34
C ALA A 807 -0.44 16.67 0.61
N GLY A 808 -0.66 15.63 -0.22
CA GLY A 808 0.07 14.37 -0.13
C GLY A 808 1.57 14.51 -0.40
N ILE A 809 1.97 15.37 -1.37
CA ILE A 809 3.38 15.68 -1.63
C ILE A 809 4.00 16.45 -0.45
N ASP A 810 3.33 17.50 0.02
CA ASP A 810 3.79 18.30 1.16
C ASP A 810 3.94 17.44 2.43
N GLU A 811 2.94 16.62 2.76
CA GLU A 811 2.98 15.70 3.90
C GLU A 811 4.13 14.69 3.79
N CYS A 812 4.27 14.02 2.65
CA CYS A 812 5.38 13.08 2.43
C CYS A 812 6.75 13.76 2.61
N VAL A 813 6.92 14.99 2.10
CA VAL A 813 8.14 15.77 2.30
C VAL A 813 8.32 16.20 3.75
N ARG A 814 7.27 16.66 4.44
CA ARG A 814 7.32 17.04 5.86
C ARG A 814 7.79 15.87 6.72
N ASN A 815 7.20 14.70 6.52
CA ASN A 815 7.51 13.48 7.25
C ASN A 815 8.97 13.04 7.06
N LEU A 816 9.47 13.07 5.83
CA LEU A 816 10.90 12.82 5.53
C LEU A 816 11.83 13.87 6.18
N VAL A 817 11.44 15.15 6.18
CA VAL A 817 12.23 16.23 6.78
C VAL A 817 12.25 16.15 8.30
N CYS A 818 11.16 15.75 8.98
CA CYS A 818 11.11 15.59 10.44
C CYS A 818 12.22 14.67 10.97
N VAL A 819 12.59 13.62 10.24
CA VAL A 819 13.68 12.70 10.63
C VAL A 819 15.06 13.08 10.08
N GLY A 820 15.18 14.20 9.40
CA GLY A 820 16.46 14.76 8.90
C GLY A 820 16.84 14.41 7.46
N ALA A 821 15.88 14.09 6.59
CA ALA A 821 16.16 14.02 5.15
C ALA A 821 16.52 15.40 4.56
N ASP A 822 17.32 15.41 3.50
CA ASP A 822 17.60 16.59 2.68
C ASP A 822 16.51 16.74 1.60
N PRO A 823 15.63 17.76 1.64
CA PRO A 823 14.49 17.86 0.72
C PRO A 823 14.90 18.02 -0.75
N ARG A 824 16.14 18.44 -1.04
CA ARG A 824 16.71 18.48 -2.40
C ARG A 824 17.07 17.09 -2.96
N ARG A 825 16.91 16.04 -2.15
CA ARG A 825 17.26 14.64 -2.42
C ARG A 825 16.12 13.72 -1.99
N ILE A 826 14.88 14.18 -2.17
CA ILE A 826 13.66 13.38 -2.03
C ILE A 826 13.15 13.03 -3.43
N ALA A 827 12.95 11.74 -3.68
CA ALA A 827 12.15 11.24 -4.80
C ALA A 827 10.81 10.71 -4.28
N ILE A 828 9.79 10.76 -5.13
CA ILE A 828 8.42 10.36 -4.80
C ILE A 828 7.85 9.37 -5.82
N LEU A 829 6.71 8.78 -5.45
CA LEU A 829 5.92 7.87 -6.27
C LEU A 829 4.44 8.28 -6.19
N ASP A 830 3.75 8.13 -7.31
CA ASP A 830 2.31 8.33 -7.47
C ASP A 830 1.57 6.98 -7.50
N ASN A 831 0.67 6.77 -6.52
CA ASN A 831 -0.17 5.58 -6.47
C ASN A 831 -1.65 5.98 -6.50
N PHE A 832 -2.23 6.03 -7.70
CA PHE A 832 -3.62 6.40 -7.94
C PHE A 832 -4.58 5.23 -7.68
N CYS A 833 -5.59 5.42 -6.85
CA CYS A 833 -6.71 4.51 -6.66
C CYS A 833 -8.02 5.26 -6.92
N TRP A 834 -8.67 4.96 -8.05
CA TRP A 834 -9.83 5.71 -8.56
C TRP A 834 -11.06 4.82 -8.81
N PRO A 835 -12.29 5.36 -8.70
CA PRO A 835 -13.50 4.77 -9.27
C PRO A 835 -13.42 4.64 -10.81
N SER A 836 -14.53 4.25 -11.46
CA SER A 836 -14.55 4.13 -12.91
C SER A 836 -14.36 5.48 -13.62
N CYS A 837 -13.33 5.54 -14.48
CA CYS A 837 -13.01 6.68 -15.35
C CYS A 837 -13.70 6.64 -16.72
N GLU A 838 -14.82 5.90 -16.82
CA GLU A 838 -15.79 6.06 -17.90
C GLU A 838 -16.76 7.22 -17.63
N ALA A 839 -16.96 7.58 -16.35
CA ALA A 839 -17.64 8.81 -15.97
C ALA A 839 -16.71 10.02 -16.19
N PRO A 840 -17.09 11.03 -17.01
CA PRO A 840 -16.26 12.20 -17.25
C PRO A 840 -15.87 12.97 -15.97
N GLU A 841 -16.71 12.93 -14.94
CA GLU A 841 -16.50 13.58 -13.65
C GLU A 841 -15.33 12.94 -12.87
N ASN A 842 -15.29 11.60 -12.84
CA ASN A 842 -14.20 10.83 -12.23
C ASN A 842 -12.89 11.00 -13.03
N MET A 843 -12.99 11.07 -14.36
CA MET A 843 -11.85 11.39 -15.23
C MET A 843 -11.35 12.83 -15.01
N GLY A 844 -12.24 13.80 -14.77
CA GLY A 844 -11.89 15.17 -14.44
C GLY A 844 -11.18 15.28 -13.09
N ALA A 845 -11.63 14.53 -12.09
CA ALA A 845 -10.94 14.40 -10.80
C ALA A 845 -9.51 13.84 -10.98
N LEU A 846 -9.32 12.83 -11.84
CA LEU A 846 -8.00 12.26 -12.12
C LEU A 846 -7.08 13.28 -12.80
N VAL A 847 -7.58 14.04 -13.78
CA VAL A 847 -6.83 15.13 -14.44
C VAL A 847 -6.37 16.19 -13.45
N ARG A 848 -7.22 16.57 -12.48
CA ARG A 848 -6.85 17.54 -11.43
C ARG A 848 -5.78 17.01 -10.50
N ALA A 849 -5.86 15.75 -10.07
CA ALA A 849 -4.82 15.12 -9.28
C ALA A 849 -3.48 15.06 -10.04
N CYS A 850 -3.50 14.68 -11.32
CA CYS A 850 -2.31 14.68 -12.19
C CYS A 850 -1.68 16.08 -12.34
N ALA A 851 -2.50 17.13 -12.47
CA ALA A 851 -2.01 18.51 -12.50
C ALA A 851 -1.39 18.94 -11.16
N GLY A 852 -1.99 18.53 -10.04
CA GLY A 852 -1.42 18.75 -8.71
C GLY A 852 -0.08 18.03 -8.51
N CYS A 853 0.04 16.79 -9.01
CA CYS A 853 1.32 16.07 -9.05
C CYS A 853 2.39 16.86 -9.82
N TYR A 854 2.05 17.39 -11.00
CA TYR A 854 2.98 18.20 -11.79
C TYR A 854 3.45 19.45 -11.02
N ASP A 855 2.51 20.27 -10.53
CA ASP A 855 2.85 21.54 -9.89
C ASP A 855 3.56 21.33 -8.54
N GLY A 856 3.15 20.33 -7.76
CA GLY A 856 3.78 19.95 -6.49
C GLY A 856 5.21 19.42 -6.67
N ALA A 857 5.43 18.47 -7.58
CA ALA A 857 6.76 17.94 -7.85
C ALA A 857 7.73 19.02 -8.35
N LYS A 858 7.26 19.93 -9.21
CA LYS A 858 8.04 21.09 -9.69
C LYS A 858 8.39 22.05 -8.55
N ALA A 859 7.45 22.35 -7.65
CA ALA A 859 7.64 23.26 -6.52
C ALA A 859 8.63 22.72 -5.46
N TYR A 860 8.45 21.46 -5.03
CA TYR A 860 9.34 20.82 -4.06
C TYR A 860 10.65 20.31 -4.68
N ARG A 861 10.73 20.27 -6.02
CA ARG A 861 11.83 19.68 -6.82
C ARG A 861 12.04 18.19 -6.57
N THR A 862 10.95 17.47 -6.32
CA THR A 862 10.93 16.03 -6.01
C THR A 862 10.46 15.24 -7.23
N PRO A 863 11.35 14.57 -7.99
CA PRO A 863 10.94 13.79 -9.15
C PRO A 863 10.10 12.57 -8.75
N PHE A 864 9.07 12.28 -9.55
CA PHE A 864 8.44 10.96 -9.59
C PHE A 864 9.39 9.98 -10.28
N VAL A 865 9.72 8.87 -9.62
CA VAL A 865 10.67 7.87 -10.14
C VAL A 865 10.01 6.56 -10.56
N SER A 866 8.86 6.25 -9.97
CA SER A 866 7.99 5.11 -10.24
C SER A 866 6.58 5.46 -9.77
N GLY A 867 5.58 4.66 -10.14
CA GLY A 867 4.19 4.85 -9.75
C GLY A 867 3.34 3.64 -10.13
N LYS A 868 2.04 3.71 -9.84
CA LYS A 868 1.02 2.74 -10.26
C LYS A 868 -0.37 3.38 -10.25
N ASP A 869 -1.26 2.94 -11.12
CA ASP A 869 -2.69 3.20 -11.00
C ASP A 869 -3.51 1.92 -10.84
N SER A 870 -4.60 2.07 -10.11
CA SER A 870 -5.67 1.12 -9.93
C SER A 870 -6.99 1.85 -10.20
N LEU A 871 -7.69 1.45 -11.25
CA LEU A 871 -8.92 2.08 -11.70
C LEU A 871 -10.12 1.15 -11.51
N ASN A 872 -11.33 1.68 -11.73
CA ASN A 872 -12.59 0.95 -11.57
C ASN A 872 -12.80 0.43 -10.13
N ASN A 873 -12.25 1.10 -9.11
CA ASN A 873 -12.41 0.72 -7.71
C ASN A 873 -13.80 1.08 -7.18
N GLN A 874 -14.77 0.20 -7.44
CA GLN A 874 -16.15 0.33 -6.99
C GLN A 874 -16.85 -1.03 -6.90
N LEU A 875 -17.88 -1.13 -6.08
CA LEU A 875 -18.75 -2.31 -5.96
C LEU A 875 -20.13 -2.01 -6.55
N ARG A 876 -20.62 -2.86 -7.47
CA ARG A 876 -22.03 -2.93 -7.86
C ARG A 876 -22.73 -4.10 -7.16
N TYR A 877 -23.93 -3.85 -6.63
CA TYR A 877 -24.74 -4.89 -6.01
C TYR A 877 -26.24 -4.58 -6.10
N GLN A 878 -27.07 -5.62 -6.01
CA GLN A 878 -28.52 -5.44 -5.87
C GLN A 878 -28.91 -5.38 -4.40
N ASP A 879 -29.61 -4.32 -3.99
CA ASP A 879 -30.11 -4.19 -2.62
C ASP A 879 -31.13 -5.31 -2.31
N PRO A 880 -30.87 -6.21 -1.33
CA PRO A 880 -31.81 -7.28 -1.01
C PRO A 880 -33.15 -6.81 -0.43
N ALA A 881 -33.25 -5.56 0.02
CA ALA A 881 -34.46 -4.98 0.61
C ALA A 881 -35.33 -4.24 -0.41
N THR A 882 -34.74 -3.61 -1.45
CA THR A 882 -35.48 -2.84 -2.47
C THR A 882 -35.48 -3.47 -3.85
N GLY A 883 -34.51 -4.35 -4.15
CA GLY A 883 -34.28 -4.91 -5.49
C GLY A 883 -33.59 -3.95 -6.46
N GLU A 884 -33.20 -2.75 -6.02
CA GLU A 884 -32.54 -1.73 -6.84
C GLU A 884 -31.05 -2.02 -6.98
N GLN A 885 -30.48 -1.66 -8.14
CA GLN A 885 -29.03 -1.68 -8.35
C GLN A 885 -28.39 -0.49 -7.63
N ARG A 886 -27.30 -0.75 -6.91
CA ARG A 886 -26.51 0.25 -6.18
C ARG A 886 -25.04 0.17 -6.57
N VAL A 887 -24.36 1.31 -6.45
CA VAL A 887 -22.91 1.44 -6.64
C VAL A 887 -22.32 2.04 -5.37
N ILE A 888 -21.18 1.51 -4.91
CA ILE A 888 -20.34 2.13 -3.89
C ILE A 888 -19.00 2.44 -4.56
N GLU A 889 -18.73 3.72 -4.77
CA GLU A 889 -17.45 4.22 -5.28
C GLU A 889 -16.55 4.59 -4.09
N ILE A 890 -15.25 4.29 -4.18
CA ILE A 890 -14.27 4.76 -3.20
C ILE A 890 -14.13 6.30 -3.26
N PRO A 891 -13.64 6.96 -2.19
CA PRO A 891 -13.07 8.29 -2.34
C PRO A 891 -11.91 8.24 -3.34
N CYS A 892 -11.80 9.23 -4.23
CA CYS A 892 -10.62 9.41 -5.06
C CYS A 892 -9.37 9.46 -4.18
N THR A 893 -8.46 8.50 -4.35
CA THR A 893 -7.35 8.28 -3.41
C THR A 893 -6.04 8.34 -4.16
N LEU A 894 -5.13 9.20 -3.70
CA LEU A 894 -3.76 9.26 -4.18
C LEU A 894 -2.84 9.09 -2.98
N LEU A 895 -2.09 7.99 -2.96
CA LEU A 895 -0.97 7.79 -2.05
C LEU A 895 0.28 8.38 -2.70
N ILE A 896 0.96 9.29 -1.98
CA ILE A 896 2.32 9.71 -2.31
C ILE A 896 3.28 8.98 -1.38
N SER A 897 4.16 8.16 -1.95
CA SER A 897 5.24 7.52 -1.20
C SER A 897 6.58 8.18 -1.54
N GLY A 898 7.52 8.22 -0.61
CA GLY A 898 8.76 8.96 -0.83
C GLY A 898 9.99 8.40 -0.13
N LEU A 899 11.14 8.67 -0.75
CA LEU A 899 12.47 8.27 -0.29
C LEU A 899 13.40 9.48 -0.29
N GLY A 900 13.92 9.83 0.89
CA GLY A 900 14.79 10.98 1.10
C GLY A 900 16.19 10.59 1.55
N ILE A 901 17.24 11.23 1.02
CA ILE A 901 18.62 10.98 1.47
C ILE A 901 18.88 11.69 2.81
N VAL A 902 19.27 10.92 3.83
CA VAL A 902 19.76 11.42 5.13
C VAL A 902 21.28 11.53 5.07
N ARG A 903 21.79 12.77 5.08
CA ARG A 903 23.24 13.03 4.89
C ARG A 903 24.12 12.54 6.04
N ASN A 904 23.58 12.53 7.27
CA ASN A 904 24.27 12.07 8.48
C ASN A 904 23.25 11.50 9.46
N ILE A 905 23.21 10.19 9.65
CA ILE A 905 22.27 9.50 10.55
C ILE A 905 22.42 9.92 12.02
N ALA A 906 23.60 10.43 12.43
CA ALA A 906 23.80 10.97 13.77
C ALA A 906 23.17 12.37 13.99
N ARG A 907 22.48 12.91 12.98
CA ARG A 907 21.64 14.12 13.04
C ARG A 907 20.14 13.83 12.98
N CYS A 908 19.72 12.57 12.85
CA CYS A 908 18.31 12.22 12.93
C CYS A 908 17.73 12.65 14.28
N VAL A 909 16.51 13.19 14.23
CA VAL A 909 15.68 13.44 15.40
C VAL A 909 14.41 12.59 15.29
N THR A 910 13.68 12.49 16.39
CA THR A 910 12.39 11.78 16.48
C THR A 910 11.39 12.67 17.20
N MET A 911 10.11 12.52 16.89
CA MET A 911 9.01 13.32 17.43
C MET A 911 8.88 13.35 18.96
N ASP A 912 9.35 12.33 19.69
CA ASP A 912 9.13 12.27 21.15
C ASP A 912 9.77 13.45 21.90
N ALA A 913 9.01 14.08 22.79
CA ALA A 913 9.50 15.25 23.53
C ALA A 913 10.67 14.89 24.46
N LYS A 914 11.79 15.61 24.36
CA LYS A 914 13.07 15.24 24.99
C LYS A 914 13.21 15.75 26.42
N ARG A 915 12.90 17.02 26.71
CA ARG A 915 13.21 17.57 28.05
C ARG A 915 12.33 18.75 28.54
N PRO A 916 11.93 18.74 29.83
CA PRO A 916 11.37 19.92 30.51
C PRO A 916 12.25 21.16 30.39
N GLY A 917 11.61 22.32 30.18
CA GLY A 917 12.26 23.63 30.03
C GLY A 917 12.56 24.02 28.58
N ASN A 918 12.58 23.05 27.65
CA ASN A 918 12.75 23.32 26.23
C ASN A 918 11.54 24.06 25.64
N ALA A 919 11.78 24.84 24.59
CA ALA A 919 10.77 25.63 23.91
C ALA A 919 10.15 24.82 22.76
N LEU A 920 8.83 24.90 22.64
CA LEU A 920 8.10 24.41 21.48
C LEU A 920 7.86 25.57 20.50
N LEU A 921 8.20 25.35 19.23
CA LEU A 921 7.97 26.28 18.14
C LEU A 921 7.04 25.62 17.11
N LEU A 922 6.07 26.39 16.62
CA LEU A 922 5.38 26.11 15.36
C LEU A 922 6.12 26.85 14.25
N ILE A 923 6.55 26.13 13.22
CA ILE A 923 7.10 26.70 11.98
C ILE A 923 6.00 26.63 10.91
N GLY A 924 5.85 27.70 10.12
CA GLY A 924 4.70 27.93 9.25
C GLY A 924 3.59 28.74 9.94
N GLU A 925 2.47 28.95 9.22
CA GLU A 925 1.28 29.66 9.72
C GLU A 925 0.05 28.77 9.67
N THR A 926 -0.86 28.91 10.65
CA THR A 926 -2.15 28.23 10.66
C THR A 926 -3.17 29.06 9.88
N GLY A 927 -3.88 28.45 8.94
CA GLY A 927 -4.99 29.07 8.22
C GLY A 927 -6.34 28.79 8.87
N GLY A 928 -7.37 29.58 8.53
CA GLY A 928 -8.75 29.38 9.00
C GLY A 928 -9.55 28.30 8.24
N ALA A 929 -8.93 27.61 7.29
CA ALA A 929 -9.57 26.61 6.44
C ALA A 929 -9.81 25.29 7.21
N MET A 930 -11.07 24.90 7.37
CA MET A 930 -11.49 23.67 8.07
C MET A 930 -12.11 22.62 7.13
N GLY A 931 -12.23 22.92 5.83
CA GLY A 931 -12.91 22.10 4.86
C GLY A 931 -12.28 20.71 4.70
N GLY A 932 -13.07 19.67 4.97
CA GLY A 932 -12.63 18.27 4.88
C GLY A 932 -11.88 17.74 6.11
N SER A 933 -11.59 18.59 7.10
CA SER A 933 -10.80 18.21 8.28
C SER A 933 -11.46 17.16 9.18
N HIS A 934 -10.67 16.42 9.96
CA HIS A 934 -11.17 15.47 10.93
C HIS A 934 -12.06 16.11 12.00
N TYR A 935 -11.74 17.34 12.42
CA TYR A 935 -12.61 18.12 13.31
C TYR A 935 -14.00 18.32 12.68
N GLN A 936 -14.04 18.78 11.42
CA GLN A 936 -15.30 19.02 10.71
C GLN A 936 -16.10 17.74 10.45
N ARG A 937 -15.42 16.60 10.21
CA ARG A 937 -16.07 15.28 10.07
C ARG A 937 -16.73 14.83 11.36
N LEU A 938 -16.04 14.96 12.49
CA LEU A 938 -16.47 14.41 13.78
C LEU A 938 -17.50 15.30 14.50
N PHE A 939 -17.33 16.63 14.44
CA PHE A 939 -18.15 17.59 15.19
C PHE A 939 -19.06 18.46 14.31
N GLY A 940 -18.94 18.36 12.99
CA GLY A 940 -19.71 19.18 12.04
C GLY A 940 -19.14 20.59 11.87
N THR A 941 -19.98 21.52 11.41
CA THR A 941 -19.63 22.95 11.29
C THR A 941 -20.47 23.76 12.28
N PRO A 942 -19.87 24.65 13.10
CA PRO A 942 -20.63 25.49 14.02
C PRO A 942 -21.59 26.42 13.26
N ALA A 943 -22.78 26.62 13.82
CA ALA A 943 -23.85 27.37 13.16
C ALA A 943 -23.42 28.81 12.80
N GLY A 944 -23.56 29.18 11.53
CA GLY A 944 -23.27 30.53 11.03
C GLY A 944 -21.80 30.80 10.66
N ARG A 945 -20.93 29.78 10.64
CA ARG A 945 -19.49 29.92 10.28
C ARG A 945 -19.12 29.40 8.87
N ASP A 946 -20.12 29.21 8.01
CA ASP A 946 -20.04 28.40 6.77
C ASP A 946 -18.92 28.78 5.77
N ASP A 947 -18.70 30.06 5.49
CA ASP A 947 -17.85 30.47 4.34
C ASP A 947 -16.36 30.12 4.52
N ALA A 948 -15.78 30.35 5.71
CA ALA A 948 -14.38 30.00 5.98
C ALA A 948 -14.20 28.51 6.34
N TRP A 949 -15.20 27.92 7.00
CA TRP A 949 -15.15 26.52 7.43
C TRP A 949 -15.37 25.52 6.30
N SER A 950 -15.99 25.93 5.19
CA SER A 950 -16.14 25.09 3.99
C SER A 950 -14.95 25.14 3.03
N ALA A 951 -14.03 26.10 3.18
CA ALA A 951 -12.82 26.17 2.38
C ALA A 951 -11.82 25.07 2.76
N VAL A 952 -11.35 24.30 1.77
CA VAL A 952 -10.27 23.33 1.98
C VAL A 952 -8.92 24.01 2.26
N PRO A 953 -8.06 23.41 3.09
CA PRO A 953 -6.66 23.82 3.21
C PRO A 953 -5.94 23.80 1.86
N ARG A 954 -4.93 24.66 1.70
CA ARG A 954 -4.12 24.76 0.47
C ARG A 954 -2.64 24.74 0.78
N VAL A 955 -1.87 24.15 -0.12
CA VAL A 955 -0.39 24.17 -0.06
C VAL A 955 0.15 25.42 -0.73
N ASP A 956 1.04 26.14 -0.07
CA ASP A 956 1.80 27.24 -0.68
C ASP A 956 3.05 26.68 -1.37
N LEU A 957 3.03 26.70 -2.71
CA LEU A 957 4.10 26.17 -3.56
C LEU A 957 5.43 26.96 -3.50
N LYS A 958 5.49 28.07 -2.76
CA LYS A 958 6.72 28.82 -2.46
C LYS A 958 7.13 28.66 -1.00
N ALA A 959 6.22 28.91 -0.07
CA ALA A 959 6.50 28.87 1.36
C ALA A 959 6.72 27.45 1.89
N GLY A 960 6.00 26.44 1.37
CA GLY A 960 6.15 25.04 1.77
C GLY A 960 7.55 24.47 1.51
N PRO A 961 8.06 24.50 0.26
CA PRO A 961 9.42 24.07 -0.06
C PRO A 961 10.51 24.83 0.71
N ALA A 962 10.33 26.14 0.90
CA ALA A 962 11.28 26.97 1.67
C ALA A 962 11.27 26.61 3.18
N THR A 963 10.10 26.33 3.74
CA THR A 963 9.95 25.86 5.13
C THR A 963 10.60 24.50 5.34
N ALA A 964 10.38 23.55 4.42
CA ALA A 964 11.01 22.23 4.44
C ALA A 964 12.56 22.31 4.41
N GLN A 965 13.11 23.20 3.57
CA GLN A 965 14.56 23.46 3.55
C GLN A 965 15.07 24.08 4.85
N ALA A 966 14.33 25.04 5.43
CA ALA A 966 14.70 25.65 6.70
C ALA A 966 14.72 24.64 7.86
N VAL A 967 13.69 23.79 7.97
CA VAL A 967 13.62 22.75 9.02
C VAL A 967 14.74 21.71 8.85
N SER A 968 14.97 21.22 7.63
CA SER A 968 16.08 20.30 7.33
C SER A 968 17.44 20.89 7.70
N GLN A 969 17.68 22.19 7.41
CA GLN A 969 18.89 22.89 7.81
C GLN A 969 19.04 22.98 9.35
N MET A 970 17.97 23.33 10.08
CA MET A 970 18.00 23.40 11.55
C MET A 970 18.27 22.05 12.22
N ILE A 971 17.76 20.94 11.64
CA ILE A 971 18.06 19.57 12.08
C ILE A 971 19.53 19.23 11.80
N GLY A 972 20.02 19.50 10.59
CA GLY A 972 21.42 19.24 10.20
C GLY A 972 22.45 19.99 11.06
N ASP A 973 22.14 21.22 11.45
CA ASP A 973 22.95 22.05 12.37
C ASP A 973 22.86 21.58 13.84
N GLY A 974 21.90 20.72 14.17
CA GLY A 974 21.67 20.21 15.52
C GLY A 974 21.01 21.22 16.46
N LEU A 975 20.20 22.14 15.92
CA LEU A 975 19.40 23.12 16.68
C LEU A 975 18.08 22.51 17.18
N VAL A 976 17.56 21.52 16.46
CA VAL A 976 16.32 20.79 16.76
C VAL A 976 16.64 19.56 17.63
N LEU A 977 15.78 19.27 18.60
CA LEU A 977 15.88 18.11 19.49
C LEU A 977 14.82 17.05 19.18
N ALA A 978 13.62 17.51 18.82
CA ALA A 978 12.51 16.72 18.31
C ALA A 978 11.79 17.54 17.24
N ALA A 979 11.26 16.87 16.22
CA ALA A 979 10.43 17.48 15.19
C ALA A 979 9.25 16.53 14.93
N HIS A 980 8.09 17.11 14.68
CA HIS A 980 6.89 16.41 14.26
C HIS A 980 6.12 17.29 13.27
N ASP A 981 5.44 16.66 12.32
CA ASP A 981 4.61 17.34 11.33
C ASP A 981 3.28 17.86 11.93
N CYS A 982 2.41 18.48 11.13
CA CYS A 982 1.06 18.89 11.53
C CYS A 982 0.05 18.47 10.45
N SER A 983 -0.28 17.19 10.44
CA SER A 983 -1.23 16.52 9.54
C SER A 983 -2.62 16.38 10.19
N ASP A 984 -3.12 15.16 10.35
CA ASP A 984 -4.50 14.83 10.73
C ASP A 984 -4.87 15.40 12.10
N GLY A 985 -5.99 16.12 12.17
CA GLY A 985 -6.44 16.80 13.38
C GLY A 985 -5.62 18.03 13.79
N GLY A 986 -4.52 18.36 13.10
CA GLY A 986 -3.80 19.63 13.24
C GLY A 986 -2.85 19.76 14.44
N LEU A 987 -2.69 20.99 14.94
CA LEU A 987 -1.63 21.38 15.88
C LEU A 987 -1.72 20.66 17.22
N LEU A 988 -2.91 20.57 17.80
CA LEU A 988 -3.06 20.09 19.17
C LEU A 988 -2.90 18.56 19.29
N PRO A 989 -3.40 17.72 18.35
CA PRO A 989 -3.03 16.31 18.25
C PRO A 989 -1.52 16.09 18.09
N ALA A 990 -0.84 16.79 17.18
CA ALA A 990 0.62 16.64 17.02
C ALA A 990 1.38 16.92 18.33
N VAL A 991 1.05 18.00 19.05
CA VAL A 991 1.63 18.27 20.39
C VAL A 991 1.26 17.19 21.41
N ALA A 992 0.04 16.64 21.37
CA ALA A 992 -0.35 15.55 22.24
C ALA A 992 0.45 14.26 21.95
N GLU A 993 0.67 13.90 20.69
CA GLU A 993 1.46 12.73 20.27
C GLU A 993 2.93 12.87 20.70
N MET A 994 3.55 14.05 20.51
CA MET A 994 4.88 14.38 21.06
C MET A 994 5.01 14.09 22.57
N LEU A 995 3.95 14.33 23.34
CA LEU A 995 3.91 14.06 24.78
C LEU A 995 3.58 12.59 25.10
N ILE A 996 2.61 11.98 24.41
CA ILE A 996 2.19 10.58 24.59
C ILE A 996 3.37 9.62 24.36
N ALA A 997 4.24 9.90 23.40
CA ALA A 997 5.44 9.10 23.13
C ALA A 997 6.44 9.04 24.31
N THR A 998 6.37 10.01 25.24
CA THR A 998 7.19 10.01 26.47
C THR A 998 6.64 9.09 27.56
N THR A 999 5.42 8.55 27.39
CA THR A 999 4.79 7.65 28.35
C THR A 999 5.42 6.25 28.30
N GLY A 1000 5.54 5.61 29.47
CA GLY A 1000 5.91 4.20 29.57
C GLY A 1000 4.72 3.26 29.40
N ASP A 1001 4.98 1.96 29.28
CA ASP A 1001 3.92 0.96 29.16
C ASP A 1001 3.28 0.65 30.54
N GLU A 1002 2.08 1.17 30.78
CA GLU A 1002 1.30 0.89 31.99
C GLU A 1002 0.77 -0.57 32.05
N SER A 1003 0.85 -1.34 30.95
CA SER A 1003 0.34 -2.72 30.90
C SER A 1003 1.07 -3.69 31.85
N ASP A 1004 2.31 -3.38 32.23
CA ASP A 1004 3.10 -4.15 33.21
C ASP A 1004 2.45 -4.20 34.62
N LYS A 1005 1.48 -3.34 34.92
CA LYS A 1005 0.67 -3.42 36.15
C LYS A 1005 -0.34 -4.58 36.16
N HIS A 1006 -0.62 -5.18 35.01
CA HIS A 1006 -1.52 -6.34 34.86
C HIS A 1006 -0.79 -7.63 34.46
N ALA A 1007 0.55 -7.65 34.51
CA ALA A 1007 1.35 -8.87 34.44
C ALA A 1007 1.11 -9.76 35.67
N SER A 1008 0.04 -10.56 35.60
CA SER A 1008 -0.46 -11.42 36.67
C SER A 1008 0.51 -12.55 37.02
N THR A 1009 1.19 -12.41 38.17
CA THR A 1009 1.74 -13.49 39.03
C THR A 1009 2.77 -14.48 38.45
N GLU A 1010 3.00 -14.56 37.13
CA GLU A 1010 3.97 -15.45 36.48
C GLU A 1010 4.97 -14.71 35.58
N SER A 1011 5.29 -13.46 35.90
CA SER A 1011 6.36 -12.72 35.21
C SER A 1011 7.72 -13.40 35.40
N SER A 1012 8.46 -13.60 34.31
CA SER A 1012 9.75 -14.29 34.35
C SER A 1012 10.76 -13.58 35.25
N ALA A 1013 11.74 -14.33 35.77
CA ALA A 1013 12.82 -13.75 36.58
C ALA A 1013 13.60 -12.66 35.83
N LEU A 1014 13.67 -12.74 34.49
CA LEU A 1014 14.33 -11.74 33.64
C LEU A 1014 13.52 -10.45 33.53
N ALA A 1015 12.21 -10.53 33.32
CA ALA A 1015 11.32 -9.37 33.26
C ALA A 1015 11.33 -8.60 34.60
N ASN A 1016 11.25 -9.32 35.72
CA ASN A 1016 11.39 -8.71 37.05
C ASN A 1016 12.78 -8.05 37.27
N LEU A 1017 13.86 -8.63 36.73
CA LEU A 1017 15.21 -8.05 36.83
C LEU A 1017 15.41 -6.79 35.98
N LEU A 1018 14.69 -6.69 34.86
CA LEU A 1018 14.67 -5.52 33.98
C LEU A 1018 13.81 -4.40 34.59
N ALA A 1019 12.58 -4.72 35.02
CA ALA A 1019 11.67 -3.78 35.69
C ALA A 1019 12.30 -3.19 36.97
N ALA A 1020 12.99 -3.99 37.78
CA ALA A 1020 13.66 -3.54 39.00
C ALA A 1020 14.84 -2.55 38.78
N LYS A 1021 15.26 -2.30 37.53
CA LYS A 1021 16.31 -1.33 37.18
C LYS A 1021 15.80 -0.10 36.44
N ALA A 1022 14.56 -0.11 35.94
CA ALA A 1022 13.97 1.04 35.28
C ALA A 1022 13.46 2.03 36.32
N ALA A 1023 13.94 3.28 36.29
CA ALA A 1023 13.24 4.37 36.96
C ALA A 1023 11.89 4.59 36.25
N PRO A 1024 10.79 4.86 36.98
CA PRO A 1024 9.49 5.09 36.36
C PRO A 1024 9.58 6.27 35.40
N LEU A 1025 9.33 6.01 34.12
CA LEU A 1025 9.25 7.02 33.07
C LEU A 1025 8.11 7.99 33.41
N ARG A 1026 8.47 9.21 33.83
CA ARG A 1026 7.51 10.27 34.07
C ARG A 1026 7.17 10.90 32.72
N ALA A 1027 5.90 10.81 32.32
CA ALA A 1027 5.38 11.51 31.16
C ALA A 1027 5.72 13.00 31.24
N LEU A 1028 6.16 13.58 30.12
CA LEU A 1028 6.32 15.01 30.01
C LEU A 1028 4.96 15.69 29.86
N GLY A 1029 4.90 16.97 30.20
CA GLY A 1029 3.75 17.83 29.90
C GLY A 1029 4.19 19.05 29.09
N ALA A 1030 3.23 19.87 28.68
CA ALA A 1030 3.49 21.15 28.05
C ALA A 1030 2.55 22.23 28.58
N GLU A 1031 3.04 23.47 28.67
CA GLU A 1031 2.20 24.65 28.84
C GLU A 1031 2.26 25.46 27.54
N LEU A 1032 1.12 25.52 26.84
CA LEU A 1032 0.92 26.26 25.61
C LEU A 1032 0.39 27.66 25.90
N THR A 1033 0.94 28.64 25.19
CA THR A 1033 0.71 30.08 25.38
C THR A 1033 0.39 30.80 24.08
N LEU A 1034 0.19 30.07 22.97
CA LEU A 1034 -0.24 30.66 21.71
C LEU A 1034 -1.65 31.24 21.86
N ALA A 1035 -1.87 32.41 21.26
CA ALA A 1035 -3.17 33.02 21.08
C ALA A 1035 -3.14 33.74 19.73
N ASP A 1036 -4.28 33.79 19.05
CA ASP A 1036 -4.45 34.47 17.78
C ASP A 1036 -5.81 35.18 17.80
N ASP A 1037 -5.83 36.48 17.49
CA ASP A 1037 -7.06 37.28 17.52
C ASP A 1037 -7.87 37.15 16.22
N LEU A 1038 -7.35 36.45 15.20
CA LEU A 1038 -7.96 36.27 13.88
C LEU A 1038 -8.51 34.86 13.64
N LEU A 1039 -8.04 33.88 14.42
CA LEU A 1039 -8.47 32.48 14.33
C LEU A 1039 -9.36 32.11 15.52
N GLU A 1040 -10.44 31.40 15.22
CA GLU A 1040 -11.29 30.80 16.25
C GLU A 1040 -10.51 29.68 17.01
N PRO A 1041 -10.85 29.40 18.29
CA PRO A 1041 -10.22 28.36 19.10
C PRO A 1041 -10.02 27.02 18.37
N GLU A 1042 -11.04 26.57 17.63
CA GLU A 1042 -11.01 25.30 16.91
C GLU A 1042 -10.11 25.34 15.68
N GLN A 1043 -10.03 26.48 14.99
CA GLN A 1043 -9.13 26.67 13.85
C GLN A 1043 -7.68 26.68 14.33
N LEU A 1044 -7.39 27.40 15.42
CA LEU A 1044 -6.05 27.50 15.99
C LEU A 1044 -5.54 26.13 16.50
N ALA A 1045 -6.41 25.31 17.08
CA ALA A 1045 -6.07 23.99 17.60
C ALA A 1045 -6.07 22.88 16.53
N PHE A 1046 -7.03 22.89 15.59
CA PHE A 1046 -7.37 21.72 14.77
C PHE A 1046 -7.41 21.95 13.25
N ALA A 1047 -7.08 23.14 12.74
CA ALA A 1047 -6.95 23.30 11.29
C ALA A 1047 -5.79 22.45 10.76
N GLU A 1048 -6.06 21.65 9.73
CA GLU A 1048 -5.12 20.76 9.03
C GLU A 1048 -4.39 21.55 7.93
N THR A 1049 -3.83 22.71 8.28
CA THR A 1049 -3.07 23.54 7.34
C THR A 1049 -1.74 22.86 6.99
N PRO A 1050 -1.43 22.64 5.69
CA PRO A 1050 -0.17 22.05 5.23
C PRO A 1050 1.08 22.88 5.60
N SER A 1051 2.26 22.33 5.27
CA SER A 1051 3.56 23.02 5.36
C SER A 1051 3.97 23.49 6.77
N ARG A 1052 3.38 22.91 7.83
CA ARG A 1052 3.70 23.23 9.23
C ARG A 1052 4.45 22.11 9.95
N TYR A 1053 5.25 22.51 10.93
CA TYR A 1053 6.05 21.62 11.79
C TYR A 1053 6.02 22.11 13.24
N VAL A 1054 5.89 21.19 14.20
CA VAL A 1054 6.25 21.46 15.61
C VAL A 1054 7.69 21.02 15.84
N ILE A 1055 8.53 21.93 16.36
CA ILE A 1055 9.91 21.60 16.74
C ILE A 1055 10.19 21.93 18.21
N GLU A 1056 10.92 21.04 18.88
CA GLU A 1056 11.51 21.25 20.19
C GLU A 1056 12.93 21.78 20.03
N ILE A 1057 13.23 22.90 20.69
CA ILE A 1057 14.58 23.48 20.72
C ILE A 1057 15.01 23.84 22.15
N LYS A 1058 16.32 23.99 22.36
CA LYS A 1058 16.82 24.64 23.57
C LYS A 1058 16.50 26.13 23.52
N PRO A 1059 16.08 26.77 24.63
CA PRO A 1059 15.76 28.19 24.64
C PRO A 1059 16.93 29.10 24.20
N GLU A 1060 18.17 28.70 24.48
CA GLU A 1060 19.38 29.42 24.06
C GLU A 1060 19.68 29.37 22.55
N ASP A 1061 19.12 28.41 21.82
CA ASP A 1061 19.33 28.25 20.37
C ASP A 1061 18.31 29.03 19.52
N LEU A 1062 17.27 29.60 20.14
CA LEU A 1062 16.24 30.41 19.47
C LEU A 1062 16.80 31.55 18.58
N PRO A 1063 17.87 32.30 18.95
CA PRO A 1063 18.46 33.31 18.06
C PRO A 1063 19.07 32.72 16.78
N LYS A 1064 19.58 31.48 16.81
CA LYS A 1064 20.13 30.79 15.64
C LYS A 1064 19.00 30.33 14.72
N VAL A 1065 17.94 29.74 15.29
CA VAL A 1065 16.71 29.39 14.57
C VAL A 1065 16.14 30.60 13.82
N LYS A 1066 16.04 31.76 14.47
CA LYS A 1066 15.60 33.02 13.81
C LYS A 1066 16.48 33.44 12.64
N ASN A 1067 17.78 33.17 12.68
CA ASN A 1067 18.67 33.46 11.55
C ASN A 1067 18.35 32.52 10.37
N VAL A 1068 18.28 31.20 10.60
CA VAL A 1068 17.96 30.23 9.54
C VAL A 1068 16.62 30.57 8.87
N LEU A 1069 15.56 30.83 9.65
CA LEU A 1069 14.24 31.17 9.12
C LEU A 1069 14.24 32.48 8.29
N ARG A 1070 15.03 33.48 8.68
CA ARG A 1070 15.24 34.70 7.88
C ARG A 1070 15.98 34.41 6.58
N ASP A 1071 17.01 33.57 6.63
CA ASP A 1071 17.87 33.29 5.48
C ASP A 1071 17.12 32.47 4.39
N PHE A 1072 16.04 31.77 4.77
CA PHE A 1072 15.05 31.15 3.86
C PHE A 1072 13.85 32.08 3.53
N GLY A 1073 14.06 33.39 3.47
CA GLY A 1073 13.04 34.35 3.02
C GLY A 1073 12.09 34.86 4.11
N GLY A 1074 12.38 34.61 5.39
CA GLY A 1074 11.55 35.09 6.50
C GLY A 1074 10.41 34.15 6.86
N ILE A 1075 10.67 32.84 6.88
CA ILE A 1075 9.70 31.81 7.25
C ILE A 1075 9.03 32.16 8.59
N ALA A 1076 7.70 32.21 8.57
CA ALA A 1076 6.90 32.49 9.74
C ALA A 1076 7.06 31.39 10.81
N PHE A 1077 7.04 31.81 12.08
CA PHE A 1077 7.05 30.90 13.21
C PHE A 1077 6.38 31.56 14.43
N ARG A 1078 6.02 30.74 15.42
CA ARG A 1078 5.54 31.18 16.74
C ARG A 1078 6.17 30.28 17.81
N GLN A 1079 6.52 30.86 18.96
CA GLN A 1079 6.80 30.05 20.14
C GLN A 1079 5.48 29.70 20.81
N ILE A 1080 5.06 28.44 20.66
CA ILE A 1080 3.72 28.00 21.08
C ILE A 1080 3.66 27.61 22.55
N GLY A 1081 4.79 27.28 23.17
CA GLY A 1081 4.82 26.91 24.59
C GLY A 1081 6.18 26.44 25.09
N LYS A 1082 6.16 25.71 26.21
CA LYS A 1082 7.33 25.05 26.80
C LYS A 1082 6.98 23.67 27.35
N LEU A 1083 7.90 22.74 27.22
CA LEU A 1083 7.83 21.43 27.88
C LEU A 1083 8.06 21.56 29.38
N ASN A 1084 7.43 20.69 30.15
CA ASN A 1084 7.51 20.65 31.60
C ASN A 1084 7.44 19.19 32.12
N ALA A 1085 7.47 18.99 33.43
CA ALA A 1085 7.43 17.68 34.08
C ALA A 1085 6.08 17.41 34.80
N SER A 1086 4.98 18.03 34.36
CA SER A 1086 3.67 17.88 35.01
C SER A 1086 2.93 16.60 34.62
N GLY A 1087 3.25 16.00 33.46
CA GLY A 1087 2.45 14.95 32.83
C GLY A 1087 1.12 15.44 32.25
N ARG A 1088 0.95 16.76 32.08
CA ARG A 1088 -0.29 17.40 31.62
C ARG A 1088 -0.05 18.35 30.45
N LEU A 1089 -0.99 18.36 29.50
CA LEU A 1089 -1.06 19.32 28.40
C LEU A 1089 -2.03 20.43 28.80
N VAL A 1090 -1.51 21.65 28.95
CA VAL A 1090 -2.27 22.81 29.44
C VAL A 1090 -2.23 23.94 28.41
N TRP A 1091 -3.40 24.45 28.01
CA TRP A 1091 -3.54 25.63 27.17
C TRP A 1091 -4.68 26.51 27.69
N ARG A 1092 -4.33 27.42 28.61
CA ARG A 1092 -5.30 28.23 29.38
C ARG A 1092 -6.17 29.15 28.51
N ALA A 1093 -5.67 29.58 27.36
CA ALA A 1093 -6.42 30.43 26.44
C ALA A 1093 -7.60 29.70 25.78
N LEU A 1094 -7.52 28.37 25.65
CA LEU A 1094 -8.54 27.51 25.02
C LEU A 1094 -9.19 26.54 26.04
N ASP A 1095 -9.06 26.83 27.33
CA ASP A 1095 -9.54 26.02 28.47
C ASP A 1095 -9.14 24.53 28.43
N VAL A 1096 -7.92 24.22 27.96
CA VAL A 1096 -7.38 22.85 27.95
C VAL A 1096 -6.53 22.61 29.20
N ASP A 1097 -6.85 21.56 29.96
CA ASP A 1097 -6.00 21.00 31.02
C ASP A 1097 -6.20 19.47 31.07
N ALA A 1098 -5.43 18.73 30.27
CA ALA A 1098 -5.58 17.30 30.05
C ALA A 1098 -4.41 16.47 30.62
N ASP A 1099 -4.68 15.28 31.16
CA ASP A 1099 -3.65 14.32 31.56
C ASP A 1099 -3.10 13.58 30.32
N VAL A 1100 -1.77 13.57 30.14
CA VAL A 1100 -1.16 12.93 28.96
C VAL A 1100 -1.37 11.41 28.96
N GLY A 1101 -1.53 10.78 30.13
CA GLY A 1101 -1.89 9.37 30.24
C GLY A 1101 -3.35 9.08 29.87
N GLU A 1102 -4.27 10.02 30.10
CA GLU A 1102 -5.66 9.94 29.62
C GLU A 1102 -5.74 10.10 28.11
N LEU A 1103 -5.07 11.11 27.55
CA LEU A 1103 -4.95 11.30 26.10
C LEU A 1103 -4.35 10.06 25.42
N GLY A 1104 -3.28 9.49 25.99
CA GLY A 1104 -2.66 8.26 25.50
C GLY A 1104 -3.58 7.03 25.57
N ARG A 1105 -4.51 6.96 26.54
CA ARG A 1105 -5.53 5.88 26.58
C ARG A 1105 -6.59 6.06 25.50
N ALA A 1106 -7.07 7.29 25.28
CA ALA A 1106 -8.01 7.59 24.20
C ALA A 1106 -7.39 7.28 22.82
N TRP A 1107 -6.12 7.63 22.63
CA TRP A 1107 -5.37 7.43 21.39
C TRP A 1107 -5.07 5.94 21.06
N LEU A 1108 -4.88 5.08 22.06
CA LEU A 1108 -4.65 3.64 21.84
C LEU A 1108 -5.96 2.85 21.63
N ALA A 1109 -7.03 3.21 22.33
CA ALA A 1109 -8.24 2.39 22.45
C ALA A 1109 -8.91 1.90 21.14
N PRO A 1110 -8.92 2.65 20.01
CA PRO A 1110 -9.63 2.20 18.80
C PRO A 1110 -9.06 0.93 18.14
N LEU A 1111 -7.74 0.73 18.24
CA LEU A 1111 -7.02 -0.35 17.54
C LEU A 1111 -6.22 -1.29 18.47
N ASP A 1112 -6.38 -1.19 19.79
CA ASP A 1112 -5.78 -2.10 20.78
C ASP A 1112 -6.54 -3.46 20.78
N TRP A 1113 -6.14 -4.39 19.90
CA TRP A 1113 -6.93 -5.55 19.43
C TRP A 1113 -6.38 -6.95 19.77
#